data_AF-A0A948VB03-F1
#
_entry.id   AF-A0A948VB03-F1
#
_cell.length_a   1.000
_cell.length_b   1.000
_cell.length_c   1.000
_cell.angle_alpha   90.00
_cell.angle_beta   90.00
_cell.angle_gamma   90.00
#
_symmetry.space_group_name_H-M   'P 1'
#
loop_
_entity.id
_entity.type
_entity.pdbx_description
1 polymer ?
#
loop_
_entity_poly.entity_id
_entity_poly.type
_entity_poly.pdbx_seq_one_letter_code
_entity_poly.pdbx_strand_id
1 'polypeptide(L)'
;AEAPELCRLIERCLERNPKQRLRDIGEARIFLQDGGASGSSLSFSRLDLRAAGSTESRRGAPAWLTAVVAVAALALGGVLGWQVLARPAPAPLLHTMIPAPKGTDYDLRGTAPGPAAIAPDGTMVAFTAVGEGGTSQLYLRHLDQGESVLLSGTEGAAYPFWSPDSRFIGFFKPGEGKLQKVAVAGGPPVTLCQAPNGKGGSWNEQGQIICAPDFNNGIFMVPDIGGDPVQLTKVGPDHDSHRHPRFLPGGKEFIFVGRASAGNAHSVFLASTDTSVTPRIIGQSQANAEYADGRLMFVREDVLMAAPFTPDQEKVTAGAVPLVENVLTLPGAVVGLFSVSRSGMMVFQTGISSQVGQVISFVDLAGGAIEPIGEPGQVFHPFISPDGTQALLEVQNASNEGIDLWLMDLTTGLRTRFTFAAGDEKRPVWSRSGADVFYASVENGSFRIMQQPVEGQGGAAILLESAREIVPTSVSPGDRFLLFEFEREDGDAEVRRMSLEPGAEEVVTLASVPDMTVAGGEYSPDGRWIAYHTESAAGWDIFVMPAEGGARKWQVTNDGAVYPKWNGDGTELWVSKFSGDLRVYSVDGSGQTFRIGGFTQKLTVTDPSAEGCNYDLHPDGRRILQTGADPSFRSEVSHLHLVTDWRRGLAR
;
A
#
# COMPACT_ATOMS: atom_id res chain seq x y z
N ALA A 1 -39.71 -23.09 -66.49
CA ALA A 1 -40.19 -21.71 -66.63
C ALA A 1 -39.48 -20.90 -65.55
N GLU A 2 -38.42 -20.20 -65.93
CA GLU A 2 -37.57 -19.45 -65.00
C GLU A 2 -38.33 -18.24 -64.46
N ALA A 3 -38.24 -18.00 -63.14
CA ALA A 3 -38.95 -16.91 -62.47
C ALA A 3 -38.33 -15.55 -62.87
N PRO A 4 -39.04 -14.69 -63.64
CA PRO A 4 -38.48 -13.46 -64.21
C PRO A 4 -37.97 -12.47 -63.16
N GLU A 5 -38.52 -12.54 -61.96
CA GLU A 5 -38.14 -11.69 -60.81
C GLU A 5 -36.77 -12.05 -60.26
N LEU A 6 -36.39 -13.33 -60.32
CA LEU A 6 -35.09 -13.80 -59.84
C LEU A 6 -33.97 -13.33 -60.79
N CYS A 7 -34.23 -13.34 -62.10
CA CYS A 7 -33.28 -12.80 -63.08
C CYS A 7 -33.05 -11.29 -62.90
N ARG A 8 -34.12 -10.49 -62.67
CA ARG A 8 -33.98 -9.05 -62.39
C ARG A 8 -33.25 -8.75 -61.09
N LEU A 9 -33.45 -9.58 -60.06
CA LEU A 9 -32.72 -9.44 -58.81
C LEU A 9 -31.21 -9.68 -59.03
N ILE A 10 -30.86 -10.72 -59.78
CA ILE A 10 -29.48 -11.04 -60.12
C ILE A 10 -28.85 -9.91 -60.96
N GLU A 11 -29.57 -9.34 -61.93
CA GLU A 11 -29.09 -8.18 -62.70
C GLU A 11 -28.75 -6.98 -61.79
N ARG A 12 -29.61 -6.67 -60.81
CA ARG A 12 -29.34 -5.59 -59.84
C ARG A 12 -28.19 -5.88 -58.88
N CYS A 13 -27.92 -7.15 -58.59
CA CYS A 13 -26.74 -7.56 -57.82
C CYS A 13 -25.45 -7.48 -58.63
N LEU A 14 -25.53 -7.60 -59.97
CA LEU A 14 -24.38 -7.58 -60.87
C LEU A 14 -24.13 -6.20 -61.53
N GLU A 15 -24.94 -5.20 -61.21
CA GLU A 15 -24.79 -3.82 -61.71
C GLU A 15 -23.40 -3.25 -61.36
N ARG A 16 -22.68 -2.76 -62.36
CA ARG A 16 -21.28 -2.32 -62.18
C ARG A 16 -21.19 -0.99 -61.44
N ASN A 17 -22.24 -0.17 -61.47
CA ASN A 17 -22.27 1.09 -60.73
C ASN A 17 -22.64 0.86 -59.24
N PRO A 18 -21.73 1.12 -58.28
CA PRO A 18 -21.99 0.85 -56.85
C PRO A 18 -23.10 1.70 -56.24
N LYS A 19 -23.54 2.76 -56.90
CA LYS A 19 -24.69 3.59 -56.47
C LYS A 19 -26.04 3.03 -56.95
N GLN A 20 -26.06 2.14 -57.93
CA GLN A 20 -27.27 1.54 -58.50
C GLN A 20 -27.37 0.04 -58.23
N ARG A 21 -26.25 -0.60 -57.87
CA ARG A 21 -26.18 -1.98 -57.40
C ARG A 21 -26.83 -2.14 -56.02
N LEU A 22 -27.52 -3.26 -55.82
CA LEU A 22 -28.09 -3.66 -54.54
C LEU A 22 -26.97 -3.83 -53.50
N ARG A 23 -27.08 -3.15 -52.34
CA ARG A 23 -25.98 -3.06 -51.36
C ARG A 23 -26.10 -4.06 -50.21
N ASP A 24 -27.33 -4.37 -49.81
CA ASP A 24 -27.61 -5.19 -48.63
C ASP A 24 -28.66 -6.26 -48.93
N ILE A 25 -28.48 -7.45 -48.36
CA ILE A 25 -29.40 -8.59 -48.56
C ILE A 25 -30.85 -8.30 -48.11
N GLY A 26 -31.03 -7.31 -47.23
CA GLY A 26 -32.35 -6.83 -46.81
C GLY A 26 -33.17 -6.21 -47.94
N GLU A 27 -32.54 -5.53 -48.91
CA GLU A 27 -33.23 -4.97 -50.08
C GLU A 27 -33.67 -6.06 -51.06
N ALA A 28 -32.89 -7.16 -51.15
CA ALA A 28 -33.26 -8.32 -51.96
C ALA A 28 -34.51 -9.02 -51.39
N ARG A 29 -34.63 -9.08 -50.06
CA ARG A 29 -35.83 -9.61 -49.39
C ARG A 29 -37.07 -8.78 -49.70
N ILE A 30 -36.97 -7.45 -49.65
CA ILE A 30 -38.08 -6.54 -49.98
C ILE A 30 -38.48 -6.69 -51.46
N PHE A 31 -37.50 -6.74 -52.36
CA PHE A 31 -37.75 -6.89 -53.80
C PHE A 31 -38.48 -8.20 -54.16
N LEU A 32 -38.17 -9.30 -53.46
CA LEU A 32 -38.84 -10.59 -53.63
C LEU A 32 -40.21 -10.65 -52.94
N GLN A 33 -40.42 -9.86 -51.87
CA GLN A 33 -41.71 -9.77 -51.19
C GLN A 33 -42.72 -8.92 -51.97
N ASP A 34 -42.27 -7.87 -52.65
CA ASP A 34 -43.11 -6.96 -53.44
C ASP A 34 -43.32 -7.41 -54.90
N GLY A 35 -42.87 -8.62 -55.26
CA GLY A 35 -43.11 -9.24 -56.57
C GLY A 35 -42.39 -8.55 -57.75
N GLY A 36 -41.23 -7.93 -57.52
CA GLY A 36 -40.38 -7.37 -58.58
C GLY A 36 -41.03 -6.30 -59.48
N ALA A 37 -42.14 -5.69 -59.05
CA ALA A 37 -42.88 -4.70 -59.85
C ALA A 37 -42.47 -3.28 -59.48
N SER A 38 -41.47 -2.75 -60.19
CA SER A 38 -41.29 -1.31 -60.29
C SER A 38 -40.93 -0.95 -61.72
N GLY A 39 -41.94 -0.56 -62.48
CA GLY A 39 -41.78 0.06 -63.78
C GLY A 39 -42.98 -0.16 -64.69
N SER A 40 -44.00 0.70 -64.61
CA SER A 40 -44.42 1.57 -65.72
C SER A 40 -45.82 2.17 -65.52
N SER A 41 -45.90 3.47 -65.84
CA SER A 41 -47.07 4.26 -66.24
C SER A 41 -48.33 4.24 -65.38
N LEU A 42 -48.54 5.30 -64.61
CA LEU A 42 -49.90 5.76 -64.29
C LEU A 42 -50.13 7.17 -64.85
N SER A 43 -50.84 7.15 -65.98
CA SER A 43 -51.59 8.25 -66.56
C SER A 43 -52.64 8.73 -65.56
N PHE A 44 -52.61 10.01 -65.20
CA PHE A 44 -53.72 10.64 -64.49
C PHE A 44 -54.74 11.13 -65.50
N SER A 45 -55.82 10.36 -65.68
CA SER A 45 -57.03 10.84 -66.34
C SER A 45 -58.20 10.86 -65.37
N ARG A 46 -58.69 12.08 -65.14
CA ARG A 46 -60.07 12.50 -64.85
C ARG A 46 -60.76 11.92 -63.60
N LEU A 47 -60.90 12.78 -62.60
CA LEU A 47 -62.04 12.76 -61.69
C LEU A 47 -62.81 14.09 -61.85
N ASP A 48 -64.06 13.93 -62.27
CA ASP A 48 -65.03 14.99 -62.54
C ASP A 48 -65.34 15.82 -61.30
N LEU A 49 -65.34 17.15 -61.50
CA LEU A 49 -65.92 18.11 -60.57
C LEU A 49 -67.44 17.99 -60.56
N ARG A 50 -68.01 17.66 -59.40
CA ARG A 50 -69.34 18.16 -59.03
C ARG A 50 -69.21 18.99 -57.76
N ALA A 51 -69.46 20.29 -57.95
CA ALA A 51 -69.57 21.27 -56.89
C ALA A 51 -70.82 21.02 -56.04
N ALA A 52 -70.64 20.96 -54.73
CA ALA A 52 -71.65 21.28 -53.74
C ALA A 52 -71.01 22.28 -52.78
N GLY A 53 -71.49 23.53 -52.84
CA GLY A 53 -71.02 24.59 -51.96
C GLY A 53 -71.58 24.41 -50.55
N SER A 54 -70.69 24.45 -49.56
CA SER A 54 -71.00 24.92 -48.22
C SER A 54 -69.95 25.97 -47.84
N THR A 55 -70.37 27.23 -47.83
CA THR A 55 -69.61 28.34 -47.27
C THR A 55 -69.60 28.24 -45.76
N GLU A 56 -68.53 27.68 -45.18
CA GLU A 56 -68.17 27.93 -43.79
C GLU A 56 -67.01 28.92 -43.73
N SER A 57 -67.26 30.06 -43.09
CA SER A 57 -66.27 31.10 -42.87
C SER A 57 -65.20 30.62 -41.88
N ARG A 58 -64.08 30.10 -42.38
CA ARG A 58 -62.86 30.01 -41.57
C ARG A 58 -62.29 31.41 -41.40
N ARG A 59 -62.48 31.98 -40.21
CA ARG A 59 -61.72 33.14 -39.71
C ARG A 59 -60.24 32.81 -39.88
N GLY A 60 -59.60 33.41 -40.88
CA GLY A 60 -58.17 33.28 -41.10
C GLY A 60 -57.43 33.80 -39.86
N ALA A 61 -56.60 32.94 -39.27
CA ALA A 61 -55.57 33.45 -38.37
C ALA A 61 -54.76 34.49 -39.16
N PRO A 62 -54.55 35.69 -38.62
CA PRO A 62 -53.92 36.77 -39.36
C PRO A 62 -52.50 36.38 -39.74
N ALA A 63 -52.05 36.69 -40.96
CA ALA A 63 -50.79 36.23 -41.56
C ALA A 63 -49.52 36.52 -40.72
N TRP A 64 -49.60 37.43 -39.74
CA TRP A 64 -48.52 37.67 -38.78
C TRP A 64 -48.30 36.49 -37.82
N LEU A 65 -49.34 35.72 -37.48
CA LEU A 65 -49.25 34.56 -36.59
C LEU A 65 -48.46 33.41 -37.24
N THR A 66 -48.61 33.21 -38.55
CA THR A 66 -47.81 32.22 -39.30
C THR A 66 -46.35 32.65 -39.43
N ALA A 67 -46.07 33.95 -39.56
CA ALA A 67 -44.71 34.47 -39.59
C ALA A 67 -44.02 34.34 -38.22
N VAL A 68 -44.74 34.61 -37.13
CA VAL A 68 -44.24 34.44 -35.76
C VAL A 68 -43.90 32.98 -35.46
N VAL A 69 -44.76 32.03 -35.87
CA VAL A 69 -44.49 30.59 -35.69
C VAL A 69 -43.28 30.13 -36.50
N ALA A 70 -43.11 30.62 -37.74
CA ALA A 70 -41.95 30.28 -38.56
C ALA A 70 -40.64 30.84 -37.98
N VAL A 71 -40.65 32.07 -37.49
CA VAL A 71 -39.49 32.69 -36.82
C VAL A 71 -39.18 31.96 -35.50
N ALA A 72 -40.19 31.61 -34.72
CA ALA A 72 -40.01 30.83 -33.50
C ALA A 72 -39.44 29.42 -33.79
N ALA A 73 -39.89 28.76 -34.85
CA ALA A 73 -39.37 27.45 -35.26
C ALA A 73 -37.92 27.54 -35.77
N LEU A 74 -37.56 28.60 -36.49
CA LEU A 74 -36.18 28.85 -36.92
C LEU A 74 -35.27 29.23 -35.75
N ALA A 75 -35.76 30.02 -34.79
CA ALA A 75 -35.03 30.34 -33.57
C ALA A 75 -34.83 29.08 -32.71
N LEU A 76 -35.87 28.25 -32.55
CA LEU A 76 -35.78 27.00 -31.81
C LEU A 76 -34.86 26.00 -32.52
N GLY A 77 -34.95 25.89 -33.85
CA GLY A 77 -34.06 25.07 -34.67
C GLY A 77 -32.62 25.56 -34.64
N GLY A 78 -32.41 26.88 -34.60
CA GLY A 78 -31.10 27.50 -34.42
C GLY A 78 -30.51 27.25 -33.04
N VAL A 79 -31.33 27.33 -31.98
CA VAL A 79 -30.92 27.02 -30.60
C VAL A 79 -30.62 25.52 -30.44
N LEU A 80 -31.47 24.65 -30.97
CA LEU A 80 -31.25 23.19 -30.95
C LEU A 80 -30.03 22.81 -31.80
N GLY A 81 -29.88 23.39 -32.98
CA GLY A 81 -28.72 23.20 -33.85
C GLY A 81 -27.43 23.68 -33.20
N TRP A 82 -27.45 24.85 -32.55
CA TRP A 82 -26.33 25.35 -31.77
C TRP A 82 -26.04 24.47 -30.56
N GLN A 83 -27.04 23.96 -29.84
CA GLN A 83 -26.84 23.01 -28.73
C GLN A 83 -26.27 21.66 -29.18
N VAL A 84 -26.48 21.24 -30.43
CA VAL A 84 -25.91 20.00 -30.99
C VAL A 84 -24.50 20.24 -31.56
N LEU A 85 -24.28 21.37 -32.23
CA LEU A 85 -22.99 21.71 -32.87
C LEU A 85 -21.98 22.34 -31.89
N ALA A 86 -22.45 23.01 -30.84
CA ALA A 86 -21.64 23.54 -29.75
C ALA A 86 -21.45 22.52 -28.62
N ARG A 87 -21.80 21.23 -28.82
CA ARG A 87 -21.35 20.18 -27.92
C ARG A 87 -19.83 20.16 -28.00
N PRO A 88 -19.10 20.54 -26.93
CA PRO A 88 -17.66 20.42 -26.95
C PRO A 88 -17.33 18.97 -27.30
N ALA A 89 -16.43 18.78 -28.26
CA ALA A 89 -15.90 17.45 -28.56
C ALA A 89 -15.46 16.82 -27.23
N PRO A 90 -15.77 15.55 -26.95
CA PRO A 90 -15.37 14.92 -25.70
C PRO A 90 -13.87 15.12 -25.56
N ALA A 91 -13.43 15.71 -24.44
CA ALA A 91 -12.01 15.96 -24.22
C ALA A 91 -11.23 14.65 -24.48
N PRO A 92 -10.06 14.69 -25.14
CA PRO A 92 -9.28 13.49 -25.37
C PRO A 92 -8.96 12.83 -24.02
N LEU A 93 -9.04 11.49 -23.99
CA LEU A 93 -8.52 10.74 -22.86
C LEU A 93 -7.00 10.91 -22.89
N LEU A 94 -6.48 11.62 -21.90
CA LEU A 94 -5.08 11.91 -21.72
C LEU A 94 -4.59 11.02 -20.60
N HIS A 95 -3.58 10.22 -20.90
CA HIS A 95 -2.78 9.54 -19.91
C HIS A 95 -1.42 10.22 -19.89
N THR A 96 -1.06 10.80 -18.75
CA THR A 96 0.24 11.47 -18.56
C THR A 96 0.89 10.98 -17.29
N MET A 97 2.19 11.21 -17.18
CA MET A 97 2.99 10.93 -16.00
C MET A 97 3.40 12.24 -15.34
N ILE A 98 3.30 12.31 -14.02
CA ILE A 98 3.83 13.39 -13.20
C ILE A 98 5.09 12.82 -12.54
N PRO A 99 6.29 13.34 -12.85
CA PRO A 99 7.50 12.93 -12.16
C PRO A 99 7.58 13.55 -10.77
N ALA A 100 8.34 12.91 -9.87
CA ALA A 100 8.70 13.53 -8.61
C ALA A 100 9.47 14.85 -8.83
N PRO A 101 9.36 15.83 -7.92
CA PRO A 101 10.18 17.04 -7.96
C PRO A 101 11.68 16.71 -8.05
N LYS A 102 12.46 17.59 -8.69
CA LYS A 102 13.90 17.37 -8.89
C LYS A 102 14.62 17.19 -7.55
N GLY A 103 15.41 16.12 -7.43
CA GLY A 103 16.16 15.79 -6.20
C GLY A 103 15.30 15.17 -5.09
N THR A 104 14.10 14.68 -5.44
CA THR A 104 13.20 14.00 -4.53
C THR A 104 12.65 12.73 -5.16
N ASP A 105 12.20 11.80 -4.32
CA ASP A 105 11.46 10.59 -4.70
C ASP A 105 10.09 10.58 -4.02
N TYR A 106 9.10 9.91 -4.62
CA TYR A 106 7.80 9.72 -3.97
C TYR A 106 7.95 8.93 -2.66
N ASP A 107 7.25 9.35 -1.60
CA ASP A 107 7.29 8.64 -0.32
C ASP A 107 6.33 7.44 -0.31
N LEU A 108 6.89 6.25 -0.48
CA LEU A 108 6.16 4.98 -0.52
C LEU A 108 6.36 4.13 0.75
N ARG A 109 6.97 4.70 1.79
CA ARG A 109 7.21 3.97 3.04
C ARG A 109 5.88 3.60 3.68
N GLY A 110 5.72 2.33 4.07
CA GLY A 110 4.48 1.82 4.68
C GLY A 110 4.10 2.48 6.02
N THR A 111 5.05 3.13 6.70
CA THR A 111 4.86 3.80 8.00
C THR A 111 4.18 5.17 7.88
N ALA A 112 4.39 5.89 6.77
CA ALA A 112 3.87 7.24 6.55
C ALA A 112 3.62 7.54 5.05
N PRO A 113 2.89 6.67 4.32
CA PRO A 113 2.69 6.90 2.90
C PRO A 113 1.78 8.12 2.67
N GLY A 114 2.10 8.90 1.65
CA GLY A 114 1.16 9.85 1.07
C GLY A 114 0.80 9.42 -0.33
N PRO A 115 -0.22 8.54 -0.53
CA PRO A 115 -0.77 8.39 -1.87
C PRO A 115 -1.13 9.77 -2.40
N ALA A 116 -0.83 10.01 -3.67
CA ALA A 116 -1.22 11.25 -4.30
C ALA A 116 -2.75 11.42 -4.23
N ALA A 117 -3.21 12.56 -3.75
CA ALA A 117 -4.61 12.92 -3.67
C ALA A 117 -4.93 13.96 -4.74
N ILE A 118 -5.92 13.69 -5.60
CA ILE A 118 -6.38 14.67 -6.58
C ILE A 118 -7.47 15.56 -5.99
N ALA A 119 -7.39 16.86 -6.28
CA ALA A 119 -8.38 17.83 -5.82
C ALA A 119 -9.78 17.49 -6.37
N PRO A 120 -10.87 17.80 -5.64
CA PRO A 120 -12.23 17.54 -6.11
C PRO A 120 -12.57 18.15 -7.46
N ASP A 121 -12.02 19.34 -7.76
CA ASP A 121 -12.16 19.99 -9.07
C ASP A 121 -11.29 19.35 -10.17
N GLY A 122 -10.31 18.53 -9.81
CA GLY A 122 -9.38 17.84 -10.71
C GLY A 122 -8.33 18.74 -11.34
N THR A 123 -8.02 19.90 -10.75
CA THR A 123 -7.02 20.84 -11.26
C THR A 123 -5.65 20.71 -10.60
N MET A 124 -5.59 20.04 -9.45
CA MET A 124 -4.40 19.94 -8.61
C MET A 124 -4.22 18.55 -8.05
N VAL A 125 -2.96 18.15 -7.83
CA VAL A 125 -2.58 16.90 -7.16
C VAL A 125 -1.66 17.24 -6.00
N ALA A 126 -2.02 16.77 -4.80
CA ALA A 126 -1.18 16.85 -3.61
C ALA A 126 -0.52 15.49 -3.36
N PHE A 127 0.77 15.45 -3.09
CA PHE A 127 1.50 14.21 -2.83
C PHE A 127 2.69 14.48 -1.92
N THR A 128 3.24 13.42 -1.32
CA THR A 128 4.44 13.53 -0.48
C THR A 128 5.67 13.05 -1.24
N ALA A 129 6.79 13.76 -1.06
CA ALA A 129 8.08 13.36 -1.63
C ALA A 129 9.20 13.58 -0.60
N VAL A 130 10.25 12.77 -0.70
CA VAL A 130 11.43 12.76 0.18
C VAL A 130 12.64 13.22 -0.60
N GLY A 131 13.35 14.24 -0.09
CA GLY A 131 14.63 14.70 -0.66
C GLY A 131 15.85 14.16 0.08
N GLU A 132 17.04 14.69 -0.22
CA GLU A 132 18.34 14.27 0.39
C GLU A 132 18.35 14.29 1.93
N GLY A 133 17.48 15.08 2.57
CA GLY A 133 17.33 15.14 4.03
C GLY A 133 16.44 14.05 4.66
N GLY A 134 15.95 13.07 3.89
CA GLY A 134 15.19 11.91 4.38
C GLY A 134 13.79 12.21 4.96
N THR A 135 13.43 13.48 5.05
CA THR A 135 12.15 13.95 5.61
C THR A 135 11.12 14.13 4.50
N SER A 136 9.95 13.52 4.70
CA SER A 136 8.82 13.65 3.77
C SER A 136 8.22 15.06 3.83
N GLN A 137 7.84 15.63 2.70
CA GLN A 137 7.15 16.92 2.65
C GLN A 137 6.02 16.91 1.64
N LEU A 138 5.03 17.79 1.85
CA LEU A 138 3.88 17.91 0.97
C LEU A 138 4.19 18.82 -0.23
N TYR A 139 3.99 18.29 -1.43
CA TYR A 139 4.11 19.00 -2.68
C TYR A 139 2.74 19.12 -3.35
N LEU A 140 2.56 20.23 -4.06
CA LEU A 140 1.38 20.56 -4.82
C LEU A 140 1.73 20.68 -6.30
N ARG A 141 1.08 19.89 -7.14
CA ARG A 141 1.17 19.98 -8.59
C ARG A 141 -0.11 20.56 -9.18
N HIS A 142 -0.02 21.79 -9.65
CA HIS A 142 -1.02 22.38 -10.53
C HIS A 142 -0.93 21.73 -11.91
N LEU A 143 -2.06 21.24 -12.44
CA LEU A 143 -2.08 20.50 -13.72
C LEU A 143 -1.98 21.41 -14.95
N ASP A 144 -2.27 22.70 -14.78
CA ASP A 144 -2.03 23.74 -15.79
C ASP A 144 -0.58 24.29 -15.74
N GLN A 145 0.22 23.87 -14.76
CA GLN A 145 1.61 24.30 -14.57
C GLN A 145 2.59 23.13 -14.68
N GLY A 146 3.81 23.43 -15.13
CA GLY A 146 4.84 22.44 -15.43
C GLY A 146 5.63 21.93 -14.21
N GLU A 147 5.52 22.60 -13.06
CA GLU A 147 6.34 22.33 -11.86
C GLU A 147 5.48 22.08 -10.62
N SER A 148 6.06 21.37 -9.65
CA SER A 148 5.44 21.08 -8.35
C SER A 148 5.99 22.03 -7.30
N VAL A 149 5.12 22.57 -6.45
CA VAL A 149 5.49 23.56 -5.42
C VAL A 149 5.50 22.89 -4.04
N LEU A 150 6.56 23.14 -3.26
CA LEU A 150 6.67 22.69 -1.87
C LEU A 150 5.76 23.52 -0.96
N LEU A 151 4.98 22.87 -0.09
CA LEU A 151 4.21 23.54 0.96
C LEU A 151 5.03 23.59 2.25
N SER A 152 5.49 24.78 2.64
CA SER A 152 6.33 24.96 3.84
C SER A 152 5.62 24.57 5.14
N GLY A 153 6.38 24.04 6.12
CA GLY A 153 5.85 23.63 7.43
C GLY A 153 5.23 22.22 7.44
N THR A 154 5.37 21.49 6.34
CA THR A 154 4.81 20.14 6.15
C THR A 154 5.86 19.03 6.24
N GLU A 155 6.99 19.30 6.91
CA GLU A 155 8.01 18.29 7.21
C GLU A 155 7.37 17.12 7.97
N GLY A 156 7.60 15.88 7.55
CA GLY A 156 6.97 14.68 8.10
C GLY A 156 5.49 14.51 7.76
N ALA A 157 4.96 15.21 6.74
CA ALA A 157 3.56 15.06 6.33
C ALA A 157 3.28 13.68 5.70
N ALA A 158 2.07 13.16 5.93
CA ALA A 158 1.56 11.90 5.40
C ALA A 158 0.05 11.97 5.14
N TYR A 159 -0.47 11.05 4.30
CA TYR A 159 -1.89 10.88 3.98
C TYR A 159 -2.64 12.20 3.66
N PRO A 160 -2.25 12.94 2.59
CA PRO A 160 -2.96 14.15 2.21
C PRO A 160 -4.39 13.85 1.75
N PHE A 161 -5.32 14.73 2.07
CA PHE A 161 -6.71 14.71 1.59
C PHE A 161 -7.26 16.13 1.41
N TRP A 162 -8.23 16.30 0.53
CA TRP A 162 -8.66 17.63 0.09
C TRP A 162 -9.92 18.12 0.79
N SER A 163 -9.99 19.44 0.98
CA SER A 163 -11.26 20.12 1.23
C SER A 163 -12.16 20.03 -0.01
N PRO A 164 -13.49 20.01 0.16
CA PRO A 164 -14.44 19.88 -0.95
C PRO A 164 -14.39 21.05 -1.94
N ASP A 165 -13.90 22.21 -1.51
CA ASP A 165 -13.72 23.42 -2.32
C ASP A 165 -12.32 23.57 -2.92
N SER A 166 -11.47 22.54 -2.78
CA SER A 166 -10.09 22.51 -3.29
C SER A 166 -9.16 23.61 -2.76
N ARG A 167 -9.50 24.27 -1.63
CA ARG A 167 -8.69 25.39 -1.08
C ARG A 167 -7.73 24.97 0.04
N PHE A 168 -7.95 23.82 0.66
CA PHE A 168 -7.15 23.31 1.76
C PHE A 168 -6.80 21.84 1.58
N ILE A 169 -5.66 21.45 2.14
CA ILE A 169 -5.21 20.06 2.22
C ILE A 169 -5.10 19.71 3.70
N GLY A 170 -5.84 18.69 4.13
CA GLY A 170 -5.64 18.02 5.40
C GLY A 170 -4.51 16.98 5.28
N PHE A 171 -3.69 16.84 6.31
CA PHE A 171 -2.57 15.90 6.34
C PHE A 171 -2.21 15.53 7.78
N PHE A 172 -1.57 14.38 7.95
CA PHE A 172 -1.10 13.90 9.24
C PHE A 172 0.40 14.15 9.37
N LYS A 173 0.86 14.37 10.59
CA LYS A 173 2.28 14.54 10.91
C LYS A 173 2.66 13.63 12.08
N PRO A 174 2.97 12.34 11.83
CA PRO A 174 3.19 11.34 12.89
C PRO A 174 4.27 11.74 13.90
N GLY A 175 5.37 12.37 13.44
CA GLY A 175 6.44 12.85 14.32
C GLY A 175 6.01 13.94 15.32
N GLU A 176 4.89 14.63 15.08
CA GLU A 176 4.26 15.55 16.03
C GLU A 176 2.96 15.00 16.63
N GLY A 177 2.49 13.86 16.15
CA GLY A 177 1.23 13.23 16.50
C GLY A 177 0.00 14.08 16.24
N LYS A 178 -0.06 14.80 15.11
CA LYS A 178 -1.13 15.75 14.80
C LYS A 178 -1.80 15.50 13.45
N LEU A 179 -3.09 15.80 13.40
CA LEU A 179 -3.83 16.09 12.17
C LEU A 179 -3.84 17.60 11.97
N GLN A 180 -3.43 18.06 10.79
CA GLN A 180 -3.32 19.47 10.45
C GLN A 180 -3.97 19.76 9.09
N LYS A 181 -4.21 21.03 8.80
CA LYS A 181 -4.55 21.51 7.45
C LYS A 181 -3.66 22.66 7.01
N VAL A 182 -3.41 22.77 5.72
CA VAL A 182 -2.69 23.89 5.11
C VAL A 182 -3.46 24.45 3.92
N ALA A 183 -3.38 25.76 3.70
CA ALA A 183 -3.99 26.39 2.54
C ALA A 183 -3.16 26.09 1.30
N VAL A 184 -3.83 25.86 0.17
CA VAL A 184 -3.19 25.63 -1.14
C VAL A 184 -2.38 26.86 -1.59
N ALA A 185 -2.82 28.06 -1.21
CA ALA A 185 -2.10 29.31 -1.44
C ALA A 185 -0.80 29.44 -0.60
N GLY A 186 -0.51 28.48 0.27
CA GLY A 186 0.60 28.52 1.23
C GLY A 186 0.21 29.19 2.56
N GLY A 187 1.17 29.19 3.49
CA GLY A 187 0.99 29.67 4.87
C GLY A 187 1.25 28.58 5.91
N PRO A 188 1.27 28.94 7.21
CA PRO A 188 1.54 27.97 8.27
C PRO A 188 0.38 26.97 8.40
N PRO A 189 0.68 25.67 8.61
CA PRO A 189 -0.35 24.69 8.91
C PRO A 189 -1.11 24.97 10.21
N VAL A 190 -2.40 24.66 10.22
CA VAL A 190 -3.31 24.79 11.36
C VAL A 190 -3.59 23.40 11.93
N THR A 191 -3.35 23.23 13.23
CA THR A 191 -3.64 21.98 13.93
C THR A 191 -5.14 21.80 14.16
N LEU A 192 -5.64 20.61 13.87
CA LEU A 192 -7.06 20.25 14.01
C LEU A 192 -7.31 19.43 15.27
N CYS A 193 -6.56 18.33 15.45
CA CYS A 193 -6.62 17.48 16.65
C CYS A 193 -5.35 16.64 16.80
N GLN A 194 -5.26 15.90 17.91
CA GLN A 194 -4.25 14.86 18.08
C GLN A 194 -4.54 13.68 17.16
N ALA A 195 -3.49 13.16 16.52
CA ALA A 195 -3.50 12.00 15.65
C ALA A 195 -2.08 11.40 15.61
N PRO A 196 -1.69 10.62 16.63
CA PRO A 196 -0.33 10.10 16.78
C PRO A 196 0.15 9.27 15.58
N ASN A 197 -0.75 8.51 14.94
CA ASN A 197 -0.39 7.63 13.83
C ASN A 197 -1.53 7.50 12.81
N GLY A 198 -1.81 8.60 12.10
CA GLY A 198 -2.91 8.68 11.16
C GLY A 198 -2.94 7.58 10.07
N LYS A 199 -4.16 7.21 9.65
CA LYS A 199 -4.43 6.22 8.57
C LYS A 199 -5.47 6.73 7.56
N GLY A 200 -5.40 8.02 7.25
CA GLY A 200 -6.24 8.67 6.24
C GLY A 200 -7.43 9.48 6.80
N GLY A 201 -7.96 10.37 5.97
CA GLY A 201 -9.08 11.23 6.30
C GLY A 201 -9.87 11.69 5.07
N SER A 202 -11.05 12.27 5.32
CA SER A 202 -11.95 12.82 4.31
C SER A 202 -12.71 14.01 4.87
N TRP A 203 -13.01 14.99 4.01
CA TRP A 203 -13.65 16.25 4.39
C TRP A 203 -14.98 16.44 3.63
N ASN A 204 -16.07 16.76 4.34
CA ASN A 204 -17.37 17.07 3.75
C ASN A 204 -17.62 18.59 3.58
N GLU A 205 -18.70 18.91 2.87
CA GLU A 205 -19.12 20.30 2.56
C GLU A 205 -19.60 21.08 3.79
N GLN A 206 -19.84 20.42 4.92
CA GLN A 206 -20.28 21.03 6.18
C GLN A 206 -19.10 21.43 7.10
N GLY A 207 -17.85 21.30 6.63
CA GLY A 207 -16.68 21.61 7.46
C GLY A 207 -16.37 20.51 8.49
N GLN A 208 -16.82 19.27 8.27
CA GLN A 208 -16.48 18.14 9.13
C GLN A 208 -15.46 17.25 8.44
N ILE A 209 -14.50 16.77 9.22
CA ILE A 209 -13.44 15.86 8.80
C ILE A 209 -13.63 14.55 9.55
N ILE A 210 -13.70 13.44 8.82
CA ILE A 210 -13.55 12.10 9.40
C ILE A 210 -12.12 11.62 9.19
N CYS A 211 -11.54 10.99 10.21
CA CYS A 211 -10.16 10.54 10.19
C CYS A 211 -9.98 9.23 10.97
N ALA A 212 -8.95 8.47 10.62
CA ALA A 212 -8.40 7.43 11.46
C ALA A 212 -7.14 8.01 12.14
N PRO A 213 -7.19 8.42 13.42
CA PRO A 213 -6.11 9.14 14.07
C PRO A 213 -4.96 8.25 14.55
N ASP A 214 -5.18 6.93 14.62
CA ASP A 214 -4.18 5.95 15.09
C ASP A 214 -4.24 4.64 14.29
N PHE A 215 -3.29 3.73 14.53
CA PHE A 215 -3.15 2.47 13.81
C PHE A 215 -3.98 1.30 14.38
N ASN A 216 -4.59 1.47 15.55
CA ASN A 216 -5.26 0.43 16.35
C ASN A 216 -6.67 0.84 16.85
N ASN A 217 -7.31 1.82 16.19
CA ASN A 217 -8.60 2.36 16.63
C ASN A 217 -9.62 2.53 15.50
N GLY A 218 -10.79 3.07 15.85
CA GLY A 218 -11.88 3.35 14.92
C GLY A 218 -11.74 4.70 14.20
N ILE A 219 -12.74 5.01 13.37
CA ILE A 219 -12.91 6.33 12.73
C ILE A 219 -13.45 7.36 13.72
N PHE A 220 -12.88 8.57 13.69
CA PHE A 220 -13.25 9.75 14.46
C PHE A 220 -13.71 10.88 13.55
N MET A 221 -14.38 11.88 14.12
CA MET A 221 -14.82 13.10 13.45
C MET A 221 -14.36 14.34 14.21
N VAL A 222 -13.88 15.35 13.50
CA VAL A 222 -13.44 16.64 14.03
C VAL A 222 -13.92 17.78 13.12
N PRO A 223 -14.30 18.96 13.66
CA PRO A 223 -14.54 20.15 12.85
C PRO A 223 -13.26 20.61 12.13
N ASP A 224 -13.39 21.24 10.97
CA ASP A 224 -12.26 21.77 10.21
C ASP A 224 -11.59 22.99 10.88
N ILE A 225 -12.24 23.58 11.87
CA ILE A 225 -11.65 24.60 12.76
C ILE A 225 -10.82 23.98 13.90
N GLY A 226 -10.79 22.64 13.99
CA GLY A 226 -10.19 21.87 15.08
C GLY A 226 -11.13 21.67 16.26
N GLY A 227 -10.68 20.86 17.22
CA GLY A 227 -11.42 20.55 18.45
C GLY A 227 -11.19 19.13 18.91
N ASP A 228 -11.98 18.71 19.92
CA ASP A 228 -11.92 17.35 20.44
C ASP A 228 -12.58 16.38 19.46
N PRO A 229 -11.86 15.34 18.99
CA PRO A 229 -12.40 14.39 18.04
C PRO A 229 -13.43 13.47 18.70
N VAL A 230 -14.53 13.21 18.00
CA VAL A 230 -15.61 12.32 18.44
C VAL A 230 -15.51 10.98 17.71
N GLN A 231 -15.47 9.87 18.46
CA GLN A 231 -15.40 8.54 17.88
C GLN A 231 -16.73 8.15 17.20
N LEU A 232 -16.68 7.77 15.92
CA LEU A 232 -17.85 7.32 15.16
C LEU A 232 -17.99 5.79 15.09
N THR A 233 -16.88 5.06 15.17
CA THR A 233 -16.89 3.59 15.02
C THR A 233 -16.02 2.92 16.07
N LYS A 234 -16.35 1.67 16.41
CA LYS A 234 -15.58 0.83 17.34
C LYS A 234 -15.07 -0.39 16.58
N VAL A 235 -13.81 -0.77 16.86
CA VAL A 235 -13.16 -1.94 16.24
C VAL A 235 -13.79 -3.22 16.81
N GLY A 236 -14.14 -4.16 15.93
CA GLY A 236 -14.68 -5.48 16.28
C GLY A 236 -13.58 -6.51 16.52
N PRO A 237 -13.92 -7.75 16.93
CA PRO A 237 -12.93 -8.80 17.22
C PRO A 237 -12.16 -9.30 15.98
N ASP A 238 -12.75 -9.18 14.79
CA ASP A 238 -12.16 -9.69 13.53
C ASP A 238 -11.22 -8.66 12.86
N HIS A 239 -11.08 -7.48 13.45
CA HIS A 239 -10.31 -6.36 12.89
C HIS A 239 -9.38 -5.78 13.94
N ASP A 240 -8.23 -5.27 13.52
CA ASP A 240 -7.29 -4.57 14.42
C ASP A 240 -7.44 -3.05 14.39
N SER A 241 -8.07 -2.50 13.34
CA SER A 241 -8.19 -1.06 13.11
C SER A 241 -9.16 -0.71 11.97
N HIS A 242 -9.67 0.52 11.98
CA HIS A 242 -10.46 1.10 10.88
C HIS A 242 -9.65 2.21 10.19
N ARG A 243 -9.61 2.20 8.85
CA ARG A 243 -8.70 3.03 8.05
C ARG A 243 -9.37 3.61 6.81
N HIS A 244 -8.72 4.61 6.23
CA HIS A 244 -9.04 5.25 4.94
C HIS A 244 -10.52 5.63 4.77
N PRO A 245 -11.11 6.41 5.70
CA PRO A 245 -12.51 6.79 5.58
C PRO A 245 -12.71 7.72 4.37
N ARG A 246 -13.86 7.59 3.69
CA ARG A 246 -14.29 8.43 2.56
C ARG A 246 -15.76 8.82 2.70
N PHE A 247 -16.03 10.11 2.76
CA PHE A 247 -17.41 10.61 2.73
C PHE A 247 -18.10 10.29 1.41
N LEU A 248 -19.37 9.90 1.50
CA LEU A 248 -20.27 9.78 0.36
C LEU A 248 -20.96 11.12 0.07
N PRO A 249 -21.54 11.31 -1.13
CA PRO A 249 -22.32 12.50 -1.44
C PRO A 249 -23.40 12.76 -0.37
N GLY A 250 -23.51 14.03 0.05
CA GLY A 250 -24.42 14.43 1.12
C GLY A 250 -23.78 14.48 2.52
N GLY A 251 -22.59 13.91 2.71
CA GLY A 251 -21.74 14.16 3.89
C GLY A 251 -22.21 13.53 5.21
N LYS A 252 -23.27 12.73 5.19
CA LYS A 252 -23.80 12.00 6.38
C LYS A 252 -23.38 10.54 6.43
N GLU A 253 -23.11 9.93 5.28
CA GLU A 253 -22.66 8.55 5.16
C GLU A 253 -21.20 8.53 4.68
N PHE A 254 -20.48 7.50 5.05
CA PHE A 254 -19.09 7.30 4.66
C PHE A 254 -18.75 5.81 4.58
N ILE A 255 -17.76 5.50 3.77
CA ILE A 255 -17.15 4.18 3.72
C ILE A 255 -15.80 4.19 4.45
N PHE A 256 -15.38 3.03 4.94
CA PHE A 256 -14.03 2.83 5.50
C PHE A 256 -13.62 1.36 5.36
N VAL A 257 -12.34 1.08 5.59
CA VAL A 257 -11.81 -0.29 5.58
C VAL A 257 -11.52 -0.74 7.01
N GLY A 258 -12.07 -1.88 7.42
CA GLY A 258 -11.63 -2.60 8.63
C GLY A 258 -10.50 -3.55 8.27
N ARG A 259 -9.30 -3.30 8.79
CA ARG A 259 -8.14 -4.15 8.56
C ARG A 259 -8.32 -5.46 9.32
N ALA A 260 -8.34 -6.56 8.57
CA ALA A 260 -8.44 -7.91 9.12
C ALA A 260 -7.23 -8.20 10.02
N SER A 261 -7.46 -8.87 11.14
CA SER A 261 -6.39 -9.27 12.08
C SER A 261 -5.46 -10.35 11.49
N ALA A 262 -5.90 -11.05 10.43
CA ALA A 262 -5.11 -12.00 9.66
C ALA A 262 -5.52 -11.99 8.18
N GLY A 263 -4.55 -12.24 7.29
CA GLY A 263 -4.74 -12.28 5.83
C GLY A 263 -4.91 -10.91 5.16
N ASN A 264 -5.01 -10.92 3.82
CA ASN A 264 -5.05 -9.72 2.97
C ASN A 264 -6.47 -9.32 2.50
N ALA A 265 -7.51 -9.97 3.03
CA ALA A 265 -8.90 -9.70 2.66
C ALA A 265 -9.58 -8.79 3.72
N HIS A 266 -9.51 -7.48 3.52
CA HIS A 266 -10.06 -6.51 4.46
C HIS A 266 -11.52 -6.18 4.15
N SER A 267 -12.29 -5.84 5.18
CA SER A 267 -13.72 -5.55 5.05
C SER A 267 -13.96 -4.10 4.69
N VAL A 268 -14.74 -3.82 3.65
CA VAL A 268 -15.23 -2.47 3.33
C VAL A 268 -16.58 -2.28 4.00
N PHE A 269 -16.68 -1.26 4.85
CA PHE A 269 -17.88 -0.91 5.59
C PHE A 269 -18.56 0.33 5.03
N LEU A 270 -19.87 0.39 5.18
CA LEU A 270 -20.68 1.61 5.09
C LEU A 270 -21.14 2.00 6.50
N ALA A 271 -21.00 3.27 6.85
CA ALA A 271 -21.41 3.84 8.12
C ALA A 271 -22.05 5.23 7.97
N SER A 272 -22.65 5.69 9.07
CA SER A 272 -23.28 7.00 9.20
C SER A 272 -22.55 7.83 10.25
N THR A 273 -22.58 9.16 10.11
CA THR A 273 -22.17 10.09 11.18
C THR A 273 -23.10 10.02 12.39
N ASP A 274 -24.31 9.47 12.22
CA ASP A 274 -25.19 9.11 13.33
C ASP A 274 -24.77 7.76 13.92
N THR A 275 -24.14 7.78 15.09
CA THR A 275 -23.62 6.61 15.78
C THR A 275 -24.69 5.63 16.27
N SER A 276 -25.98 5.99 16.19
CA SER A 276 -27.08 5.05 16.46
C SER A 276 -27.26 4.03 15.32
N VAL A 277 -26.70 4.29 14.14
CA VAL A 277 -26.74 3.40 12.98
C VAL A 277 -25.49 2.53 12.96
N THR A 278 -25.68 1.22 13.10
CA THR A 278 -24.58 0.24 13.09
C THR A 278 -23.91 0.18 11.71
N PRO A 279 -22.57 0.27 11.62
CA PRO A 279 -21.85 0.04 10.37
C PRO A 279 -22.11 -1.35 9.80
N ARG A 280 -22.22 -1.47 8.47
CA ARG A 280 -22.43 -2.75 7.78
C ARG A 280 -21.36 -3.03 6.74
N ILE A 281 -21.00 -4.29 6.57
CA ILE A 281 -20.04 -4.73 5.55
C ILE A 281 -20.73 -4.72 4.18
N ILE A 282 -20.15 -3.98 3.23
CA ILE A 282 -20.65 -3.88 1.86
C ILE A 282 -19.78 -4.65 0.85
N GLY A 283 -18.56 -5.03 1.21
CA GLY A 283 -17.64 -5.78 0.35
C GLY A 283 -16.30 -6.08 1.01
N GLN A 284 -15.34 -6.55 0.20
CA GLN A 284 -13.96 -6.78 0.60
C GLN A 284 -12.99 -6.09 -0.38
N SER A 285 -11.81 -5.74 0.11
CA SER A 285 -10.74 -5.10 -0.66
C SER A 285 -9.38 -5.45 -0.06
N GLN A 286 -8.34 -5.56 -0.89
CA GLN A 286 -6.95 -5.66 -0.43
C GLN A 286 -6.43 -4.33 0.14
N ALA A 287 -7.09 -3.22 -0.15
CA ALA A 287 -6.65 -1.88 0.23
C ALA A 287 -7.83 -0.90 0.46
N ASN A 288 -7.57 0.41 0.54
CA ASN A 288 -8.59 1.45 0.63
C ASN A 288 -9.65 1.34 -0.48
N ALA A 289 -10.84 1.85 -0.18
CA ALA A 289 -11.92 1.99 -1.14
C ALA A 289 -12.24 3.47 -1.37
N GLU A 290 -12.62 3.83 -2.59
CA GLU A 290 -13.11 5.16 -2.94
C GLU A 290 -14.50 5.10 -3.57
N TYR A 291 -15.21 6.23 -3.54
CA TYR A 291 -16.50 6.36 -4.18
C TYR A 291 -16.52 7.59 -5.09
N ALA A 292 -16.83 7.37 -6.36
CA ALA A 292 -17.06 8.45 -7.32
C ALA A 292 -18.08 8.02 -8.38
N ASP A 293 -18.94 8.95 -8.77
CA ASP A 293 -19.90 8.79 -9.88
C ASP A 293 -20.75 7.50 -9.82
N GLY A 294 -21.32 7.21 -8.64
CA GLY A 294 -22.19 6.04 -8.44
C GLY A 294 -21.46 4.70 -8.41
N ARG A 295 -20.15 4.72 -8.18
CA ARG A 295 -19.29 3.53 -8.20
C ARG A 295 -18.39 3.48 -7.00
N LEU A 296 -18.21 2.26 -6.49
CA LEU A 296 -17.19 1.92 -5.51
C LEU A 296 -15.95 1.41 -6.25
N MET A 297 -14.80 2.02 -5.96
CA MET A 297 -13.49 1.56 -6.40
C MET A 297 -12.81 0.81 -5.27
N PHE A 298 -12.22 -0.33 -5.58
CA PHE A 298 -11.55 -1.20 -4.61
C PHE A 298 -10.45 -2.00 -5.30
N VAL A 299 -9.52 -2.56 -4.53
CA VAL A 299 -8.41 -3.35 -5.09
C VAL A 299 -8.66 -4.83 -4.86
N ARG A 300 -8.48 -5.63 -5.91
CA ARG A 300 -8.54 -7.09 -5.87
C ARG A 300 -7.45 -7.66 -6.75
N GLU A 301 -6.58 -8.48 -6.17
CA GLU A 301 -5.42 -9.09 -6.86
C GLU A 301 -4.55 -8.03 -7.55
N ASP A 302 -4.24 -6.94 -6.83
CA ASP A 302 -3.51 -5.75 -7.34
C ASP A 302 -4.14 -5.06 -8.56
N VAL A 303 -5.39 -5.40 -8.90
CA VAL A 303 -6.19 -4.72 -9.92
C VAL A 303 -7.14 -3.73 -9.25
N LEU A 304 -7.09 -2.48 -9.67
CA LEU A 304 -8.10 -1.48 -9.32
C LEU A 304 -9.39 -1.80 -10.07
N MET A 305 -10.43 -2.15 -9.33
CA MET A 305 -11.75 -2.48 -9.84
C MET A 305 -12.72 -1.33 -9.59
N ALA A 306 -13.75 -1.20 -10.43
CA ALA A 306 -14.90 -0.34 -10.17
C ALA A 306 -16.21 -1.11 -10.32
N ALA A 307 -17.06 -1.05 -9.30
CA ALA A 307 -18.39 -1.65 -9.29
C ALA A 307 -19.48 -0.59 -9.09
N PRO A 308 -20.65 -0.71 -9.75
CA PRO A 308 -21.81 0.10 -9.41
C PRO A 308 -22.18 -0.05 -7.93
N PHE A 309 -22.41 1.07 -7.26
CA PHE A 309 -22.80 1.09 -5.87
C PHE A 309 -23.68 2.31 -5.59
N THR A 310 -24.78 2.10 -4.87
CA THR A 310 -25.58 3.17 -4.28
C THR A 310 -25.73 2.91 -2.77
N PRO A 311 -25.78 3.96 -1.91
CA PRO A 311 -25.74 3.79 -0.45
C PRO A 311 -26.94 3.00 0.13
N ASP A 312 -28.06 2.95 -0.60
CA ASP A 312 -29.25 2.17 -0.27
C ASP A 312 -29.08 0.65 -0.51
N GLN A 313 -28.03 0.22 -1.21
CA GLN A 313 -27.75 -1.19 -1.44
C GLN A 313 -27.15 -1.87 -0.20
N GLU A 314 -27.49 -3.15 0.00
CA GLU A 314 -26.94 -3.95 1.09
C GLU A 314 -25.47 -4.31 0.86
N LYS A 315 -25.08 -4.62 -0.38
CA LYS A 315 -23.72 -5.00 -0.78
C LYS A 315 -23.40 -4.46 -2.17
N VAL A 316 -22.11 -4.38 -2.47
CA VAL A 316 -21.61 -4.06 -3.81
C VAL A 316 -22.19 -5.03 -4.84
N THR A 317 -22.75 -4.48 -5.92
CA THR A 317 -23.46 -5.27 -6.94
C THR A 317 -22.48 -6.06 -7.81
N ALA A 318 -22.90 -7.22 -8.34
CA ALA A 318 -22.15 -7.93 -9.39
C ALA A 318 -21.93 -7.02 -10.62
N GLY A 319 -20.79 -7.17 -11.30
CA GLY A 319 -20.41 -6.34 -12.46
C GLY A 319 -19.25 -5.38 -12.21
N ALA A 320 -18.31 -5.73 -11.34
CA ALA A 320 -17.04 -5.02 -11.19
C ALA A 320 -16.22 -5.13 -12.48
N VAL A 321 -15.69 -4.01 -12.96
CA VAL A 321 -14.81 -3.95 -14.15
C VAL A 321 -13.41 -3.51 -13.75
N PRO A 322 -12.34 -4.08 -14.35
CA PRO A 322 -10.98 -3.64 -14.11
C PRO A 322 -10.73 -2.26 -14.72
N LEU A 323 -10.01 -1.40 -14.01
CA LEU A 323 -9.62 -0.06 -14.44
C LEU A 323 -8.11 0.05 -14.68
N VAL A 324 -7.32 -0.43 -13.73
CA VAL A 324 -5.85 -0.37 -13.76
C VAL A 324 -5.32 -1.69 -13.22
N GLU A 325 -4.46 -2.33 -13.99
CA GLU A 325 -3.70 -3.52 -13.55
C GLU A 325 -2.44 -3.09 -12.80
N ASN A 326 -2.01 -3.88 -11.82
CA ASN A 326 -0.80 -3.65 -11.04
C ASN A 326 -0.80 -2.29 -10.32
N VAL A 327 -1.92 -1.88 -9.74
CA VAL A 327 -1.94 -0.74 -8.82
C VAL A 327 -1.07 -1.08 -7.63
N LEU A 328 -0.14 -0.19 -7.32
CA LEU A 328 0.76 -0.38 -6.19
C LEU A 328 -0.04 -0.34 -4.88
N THR A 329 0.10 -1.40 -4.09
CA THR A 329 -0.48 -1.53 -2.75
C THR A 329 0.63 -1.53 -1.69
N LEU A 330 0.32 -0.94 -0.52
CA LEU A 330 1.17 -0.94 0.67
C LEU A 330 0.44 -1.73 1.77
N PRO A 331 0.73 -3.04 1.93
CA PRO A 331 -0.05 -3.94 2.77
C PRO A 331 -0.15 -3.48 4.23
N GLY A 332 0.96 -3.07 4.84
CA GLY A 332 0.99 -2.61 6.24
C GLY A 332 0.11 -1.38 6.50
N ALA A 333 -0.03 -0.50 5.50
CA ALA A 333 -0.89 0.67 5.54
C ALA A 333 -2.32 0.40 5.06
N VAL A 334 -2.58 -0.76 4.43
CA VAL A 334 -3.86 -1.11 3.79
C VAL A 334 -4.29 -0.04 2.77
N VAL A 335 -3.34 0.44 1.97
CA VAL A 335 -3.58 1.53 1.00
C VAL A 335 -3.08 1.14 -0.38
N GLY A 336 -3.92 1.37 -1.38
CA GLY A 336 -3.61 1.32 -2.79
C GLY A 336 -3.37 2.75 -3.25
N LEU A 337 -2.34 2.94 -4.06
CA LEU A 337 -1.90 4.27 -4.46
C LEU A 337 -2.74 4.76 -5.63
N PHE A 338 -3.97 5.16 -5.35
CA PHE A 338 -4.87 5.80 -6.30
C PHE A 338 -5.75 6.84 -5.60
N SER A 339 -6.24 7.81 -6.38
CA SER A 339 -7.23 8.79 -5.96
C SER A 339 -8.08 9.24 -7.14
N VAL A 340 -9.39 9.41 -6.92
CA VAL A 340 -10.32 9.86 -7.96
C VAL A 340 -10.96 11.21 -7.62
N SER A 341 -11.14 12.07 -8.63
CA SER A 341 -11.85 13.34 -8.49
C SER A 341 -13.31 13.23 -8.91
N ARG A 342 -14.14 14.17 -8.43
CA ARG A 342 -15.55 14.32 -8.89
C ARG A 342 -15.63 14.75 -10.36
N SER A 343 -14.60 15.41 -10.88
CA SER A 343 -14.51 15.80 -12.30
C SER A 343 -14.16 14.64 -13.24
N GLY A 344 -13.86 13.45 -12.71
CA GLY A 344 -13.52 12.26 -13.48
C GLY A 344 -12.02 12.12 -13.77
N MET A 345 -11.17 12.81 -13.03
CA MET A 345 -9.72 12.58 -13.04
C MET A 345 -9.36 11.42 -12.12
N MET A 346 -8.29 10.71 -12.45
CA MET A 346 -7.72 9.68 -11.60
C MET A 346 -6.22 9.81 -11.58
N VAL A 347 -5.64 9.81 -10.39
CA VAL A 347 -4.21 9.62 -10.19
C VAL A 347 -3.96 8.23 -9.61
N PHE A 348 -2.90 7.57 -10.03
CA PHE A 348 -2.51 6.29 -9.48
C PHE A 348 -1.02 6.03 -9.68
N GLN A 349 -0.48 5.06 -8.94
CA GLN A 349 0.82 4.49 -9.21
C GLN A 349 0.63 3.02 -9.54
N THR A 350 1.30 2.59 -10.61
CA THR A 350 1.49 1.18 -10.87
C THR A 350 2.85 0.77 -10.39
N GLY A 351 2.95 -0.48 -9.98
CA GLY A 351 4.17 -1.11 -9.54
C GLY A 351 3.83 -2.51 -9.11
N ILE A 352 4.78 -3.41 -9.22
CA ILE A 352 4.66 -4.69 -8.56
C ILE A 352 4.57 -4.35 -7.06
N SER A 353 3.57 -4.88 -6.35
CA SER A 353 3.37 -4.58 -4.93
C SER A 353 4.71 -4.72 -4.20
N SER A 354 4.91 -3.97 -3.11
CA SER A 354 6.14 -4.06 -2.29
C SER A 354 6.48 -5.50 -1.83
N GLN A 355 5.58 -6.45 -2.12
CA GLN A 355 5.74 -7.87 -1.97
C GLN A 355 6.63 -8.58 -3.01
N VAL A 356 7.32 -7.92 -3.96
CA VAL A 356 8.23 -8.66 -4.89
C VAL A 356 9.65 -8.08 -4.99
N GLY A 357 9.94 -6.93 -4.36
CA GLY A 357 11.13 -6.15 -4.67
C GLY A 357 12.23 -6.06 -3.62
N GLN A 358 12.29 -6.90 -2.57
CA GLN A 358 13.45 -6.88 -1.67
C GLN A 358 14.61 -7.65 -2.31
N VAL A 359 15.81 -7.09 -2.21
CA VAL A 359 17.06 -7.73 -2.64
C VAL A 359 18.03 -7.78 -1.45
N ILE A 360 18.80 -8.85 -1.40
CA ILE A 360 19.92 -8.94 -0.47
C ILE A 360 21.12 -8.22 -1.09
N SER A 361 21.81 -7.40 -0.32
CA SER A 361 22.96 -6.64 -0.81
C SER A 361 24.12 -6.67 0.18
N PHE A 362 25.34 -6.73 -0.33
CA PHE A 362 26.52 -6.36 0.43
C PHE A 362 26.63 -4.84 0.50
N VAL A 363 27.00 -4.32 1.67
CA VAL A 363 27.35 -2.90 1.85
C VAL A 363 28.77 -2.81 2.40
N ASP A 364 29.63 -2.07 1.69
CA ASP A 364 31.00 -1.78 2.14
C ASP A 364 30.99 -0.76 3.29
N LEU A 365 31.61 -1.12 4.42
CA LEU A 365 31.69 -0.28 5.60
C LEU A 365 32.60 0.94 5.42
N ALA A 366 33.55 0.91 4.49
CA ALA A 366 34.48 2.02 4.27
C ALA A 366 33.92 3.11 3.35
N GLY A 367 33.11 2.72 2.36
CA GLY A 367 32.64 3.60 1.29
C GLY A 367 31.13 3.65 1.08
N GLY A 368 30.36 2.77 1.74
CA GLY A 368 28.91 2.67 1.58
C GLY A 368 28.46 2.10 0.22
N ALA A 369 29.37 1.50 -0.55
CA ALA A 369 29.04 0.89 -1.83
C ALA A 369 28.09 -0.29 -1.62
N ILE A 370 26.99 -0.33 -2.36
CA ILE A 370 25.95 -1.36 -2.27
C ILE A 370 26.04 -2.28 -3.49
N GLU A 371 26.16 -3.58 -3.27
CA GLU A 371 26.24 -4.61 -4.30
C GLU A 371 25.13 -5.66 -4.09
N PRO A 372 24.09 -5.69 -4.93
CA PRO A 372 23.01 -6.68 -4.80
C PRO A 372 23.52 -8.08 -5.15
N ILE A 373 23.00 -9.09 -4.45
CA ILE A 373 23.33 -10.50 -4.64
C ILE A 373 22.05 -11.35 -4.62
N GLY A 374 21.96 -12.28 -5.57
CA GLY A 374 20.78 -13.14 -5.74
C GLY A 374 19.59 -12.42 -6.37
N GLU A 375 18.50 -13.16 -6.55
CA GLU A 375 17.27 -12.65 -7.17
C GLU A 375 16.41 -11.84 -6.17
N PRO A 376 15.68 -10.81 -6.60
CA PRO A 376 14.69 -10.13 -5.75
C PRO A 376 13.59 -11.08 -5.24
N GLY A 377 12.88 -10.69 -4.19
CA GLY A 377 11.72 -11.41 -3.66
C GLY A 377 11.18 -10.86 -2.33
N GLN A 378 10.39 -11.65 -1.61
CA GLN A 378 10.05 -11.41 -0.19
C GLN A 378 11.09 -12.01 0.71
N VAL A 379 12.27 -11.40 0.71
CA VAL A 379 13.40 -11.84 1.53
C VAL A 379 13.68 -10.79 2.61
N PHE A 380 13.90 -11.25 3.84
CA PHE A 380 14.07 -10.42 5.02
C PHE A 380 15.18 -10.99 5.92
N HIS A 381 15.67 -10.14 6.82
CA HIS A 381 16.54 -10.48 7.95
C HIS A 381 17.66 -11.48 7.58
N PRO A 382 18.79 -11.03 7.02
CA PRO A 382 19.90 -11.93 6.71
C PRO A 382 20.64 -12.33 7.98
N PHE A 383 21.11 -13.59 8.04
CA PHE A 383 21.94 -14.12 9.13
C PHE A 383 23.13 -14.87 8.55
N ILE A 384 24.32 -14.29 8.63
CA ILE A 384 25.53 -14.80 7.98
C ILE A 384 26.10 -15.97 8.80
N SER A 385 26.57 -17.02 8.10
CA SER A 385 27.25 -18.15 8.72
C SER A 385 28.58 -17.71 9.36
N PRO A 386 29.07 -18.42 10.41
CA PRO A 386 30.30 -18.03 11.09
C PRO A 386 31.54 -17.93 10.19
N ASP A 387 31.58 -18.70 9.09
CA ASP A 387 32.65 -18.69 8.10
C ASP A 387 32.48 -17.61 7.01
N GLY A 388 31.34 -16.91 6.98
CA GLY A 388 31.03 -15.85 6.03
C GLY A 388 30.70 -16.32 4.62
N THR A 389 30.51 -17.63 4.39
CA THR A 389 30.29 -18.17 3.04
C THR A 389 28.82 -18.32 2.68
N GLN A 390 27.94 -18.38 3.68
CA GLN A 390 26.51 -18.59 3.53
C GLN A 390 25.70 -17.60 4.38
N ALA A 391 24.40 -17.48 4.10
CA ALA A 391 23.47 -16.80 4.98
C ALA A 391 22.11 -17.51 5.00
N LEU A 392 21.43 -17.46 6.14
CA LEU A 392 20.01 -17.77 6.21
C LEU A 392 19.21 -16.49 6.00
N LEU A 393 18.11 -16.62 5.27
CA LEU A 393 17.16 -15.56 5.00
C LEU A 393 15.77 -16.02 5.40
N GLU A 394 14.98 -15.12 5.94
CA GLU A 394 13.55 -15.31 6.08
C GLU A 394 12.88 -15.01 4.74
N VAL A 395 12.07 -15.93 4.22
CA VAL A 395 11.39 -15.79 2.94
C VAL A 395 9.90 -16.01 3.12
N GLN A 396 9.10 -14.98 2.83
CA GLN A 396 7.66 -15.13 2.82
C GLN A 396 7.22 -15.74 1.48
N ASN A 397 6.57 -16.89 1.53
CA ASN A 397 6.21 -17.63 0.33
C ASN A 397 4.75 -17.35 -0.07
N ALA A 398 4.57 -16.90 -1.32
CA ALA A 398 3.26 -16.55 -1.86
C ALA A 398 2.25 -17.72 -1.92
N SER A 399 2.70 -18.97 -1.77
CA SER A 399 1.84 -20.17 -1.85
C SER A 399 1.24 -20.67 -0.53
N ASN A 400 1.79 -20.27 0.63
CA ASN A 400 1.31 -20.69 1.95
C ASN A 400 1.17 -19.53 2.97
N GLU A 401 1.44 -18.28 2.58
CA GLU A 401 1.42 -17.06 3.41
C GLU A 401 2.39 -17.04 4.62
N GLY A 402 3.00 -18.17 4.98
CA GLY A 402 3.98 -18.30 6.07
C GLY A 402 5.42 -17.96 5.68
N ILE A 403 6.29 -17.85 6.68
CA ILE A 403 7.73 -17.58 6.51
C ILE A 403 8.52 -18.89 6.58
N ASP A 404 9.30 -19.17 5.53
CA ASP A 404 10.28 -20.26 5.48
C ASP A 404 11.70 -19.69 5.61
N LEU A 405 12.64 -20.48 6.12
CA LEU A 405 14.06 -20.16 6.06
C LEU A 405 14.67 -20.70 4.76
N TRP A 406 15.50 -19.88 4.13
CA TRP A 406 16.27 -20.24 2.94
C TRP A 406 17.75 -20.03 3.17
N LEU A 407 18.55 -21.00 2.77
CA LEU A 407 20.00 -20.93 2.78
C LEU A 407 20.49 -20.34 1.46
N MET A 408 21.37 -19.35 1.55
CA MET A 408 21.95 -18.64 0.42
C MET A 408 23.47 -18.79 0.43
N ASP A 409 24.04 -19.17 -0.71
CA ASP A 409 25.48 -19.12 -0.93
C ASP A 409 25.89 -17.67 -1.27
N LEU A 410 26.77 -17.08 -0.46
CA LEU A 410 27.16 -15.67 -0.58
C LEU A 410 28.19 -15.40 -1.69
N THR A 411 28.68 -16.44 -2.37
CA THR A 411 29.59 -16.29 -3.51
C THR A 411 28.81 -16.24 -4.83
N THR A 412 27.79 -17.09 -4.96
CA THR A 412 27.01 -17.28 -6.18
C THR A 412 25.65 -16.57 -6.15
N GLY A 413 25.15 -16.25 -4.95
CA GLY A 413 23.81 -15.72 -4.74
C GLY A 413 22.70 -16.76 -4.89
N LEU A 414 23.04 -18.05 -5.03
CA LEU A 414 22.07 -19.13 -5.16
C LEU A 414 21.36 -19.35 -3.83
N ARG A 415 20.02 -19.38 -3.86
CA ARG A 415 19.16 -19.69 -2.70
C ARG A 415 18.57 -21.08 -2.82
N THR A 416 18.59 -21.83 -1.73
CA THR A 416 17.95 -23.13 -1.57
C THR A 416 17.10 -23.15 -0.31
N ARG A 417 15.88 -23.69 -0.39
CA ARG A 417 14.98 -23.79 0.75
C ARG A 417 15.61 -24.63 1.86
N PHE A 418 15.56 -24.13 3.11
CA PHE A 418 16.15 -24.77 4.28
C PHE A 418 15.08 -25.43 5.17
N THR A 419 13.97 -24.74 5.46
CA THR A 419 12.81 -25.32 6.17
C THR A 419 11.69 -25.68 5.22
N PHE A 420 10.92 -26.71 5.57
CA PHE A 420 9.83 -27.25 4.74
C PHE A 420 8.53 -27.45 5.52
N ALA A 421 8.47 -26.96 6.76
CA ALA A 421 7.29 -27.11 7.59
C ALA A 421 6.17 -26.15 7.13
N ALA A 422 4.96 -26.36 7.64
CA ALA A 422 3.80 -25.54 7.28
C ALA A 422 3.64 -24.31 8.18
N GLY A 423 4.45 -24.20 9.24
CA GLY A 423 4.42 -23.10 10.20
C GLY A 423 5.23 -21.90 9.74
N ASP A 424 5.37 -20.95 10.66
CA ASP A 424 6.22 -19.78 10.53
C ASP A 424 7.59 -20.09 11.14
N GLU A 425 8.63 -20.16 10.31
CA GLU A 425 10.02 -20.35 10.74
C GLU A 425 10.83 -19.05 10.62
N LYS A 426 11.28 -18.52 11.76
CA LYS A 426 11.89 -17.18 11.85
C LYS A 426 13.09 -17.17 12.80
N ARG A 427 13.83 -16.06 12.78
CA ARG A 427 14.91 -15.72 13.74
C ARG A 427 15.97 -16.82 13.87
N PRO A 428 16.59 -17.29 12.77
CA PRO A 428 17.62 -18.30 12.86
C PRO A 428 18.89 -17.77 13.55
N VAL A 429 19.56 -18.68 14.25
CA VAL A 429 20.85 -18.48 14.90
C VAL A 429 21.75 -19.64 14.52
N TRP A 430 22.90 -19.33 13.94
CA TRP A 430 23.93 -20.33 13.65
C TRP A 430 24.60 -20.81 14.94
N SER A 431 24.91 -22.11 15.02
CA SER A 431 25.94 -22.58 15.94
C SER A 431 27.27 -21.92 15.58
N ARG A 432 28.16 -21.71 16.56
CA ARG A 432 29.48 -21.11 16.31
C ARG A 432 30.36 -22.02 15.45
N SER A 433 30.13 -23.32 15.50
CA SER A 433 30.73 -24.30 14.58
C SER A 433 30.20 -24.21 13.13
N GLY A 434 29.04 -23.60 12.91
CA GLY A 434 28.36 -23.56 11.61
C GLY A 434 27.71 -24.88 11.21
N ALA A 435 27.67 -25.87 12.09
CA ALA A 435 27.11 -27.20 11.81
C ALA A 435 25.58 -27.26 11.95
N ASP A 436 25.02 -26.44 12.83
CA ASP A 436 23.61 -26.46 13.20
C ASP A 436 23.00 -25.06 13.15
N VAL A 437 21.69 -25.02 12.95
CA VAL A 437 20.86 -23.81 12.97
C VAL A 437 19.78 -23.99 14.02
N PHE A 438 19.63 -23.01 14.91
CA PHE A 438 18.54 -22.91 15.85
C PHE A 438 17.55 -21.86 15.37
N TYR A 439 16.25 -22.14 15.33
CA TYR A 439 15.26 -21.17 14.85
C TYR A 439 13.93 -21.28 15.59
N ALA A 440 13.16 -20.19 15.61
CA ALA A 440 11.81 -20.19 16.14
C ALA A 440 10.85 -20.80 15.10
N SER A 441 9.96 -21.68 15.54
CA SER A 441 8.87 -22.23 14.72
C SER A 441 7.56 -22.01 15.44
N VAL A 442 6.58 -21.43 14.73
CA VAL A 442 5.23 -21.20 15.24
C VAL A 442 4.24 -21.97 14.38
N GLU A 443 3.51 -22.88 15.02
CA GLU A 443 2.52 -23.71 14.34
C GLU A 443 1.32 -23.94 15.24
N ASN A 444 0.12 -23.57 14.78
CA ASN A 444 -1.15 -23.78 15.50
C ASN A 444 -1.16 -23.24 16.95
N GLY A 445 -0.42 -22.15 17.21
CA GLY A 445 -0.31 -21.55 18.54
C GLY A 445 0.71 -22.22 19.48
N SER A 446 1.45 -23.23 19.02
CA SER A 446 2.64 -23.76 19.69
C SER A 446 3.88 -22.98 19.25
N PHE A 447 4.71 -22.58 20.22
CA PHE A 447 6.00 -21.94 19.98
C PHE A 447 7.13 -22.92 20.27
N ARG A 448 8.05 -23.08 19.32
CA ARG A 448 9.14 -24.05 19.41
C ARG A 448 10.47 -23.39 19.07
N ILE A 449 11.52 -23.80 19.78
CA ILE A 449 12.90 -23.64 19.28
C ILE A 449 13.27 -24.96 18.63
N MET A 450 13.59 -24.90 17.35
CA MET A 450 14.00 -26.02 16.53
C MET A 450 15.52 -26.02 16.38
N GLN A 451 16.13 -27.20 16.27
CA GLN A 451 17.52 -27.40 15.84
C GLN A 451 17.52 -28.18 14.53
N GLN A 452 18.24 -27.69 13.53
CA GLN A 452 18.40 -28.37 12.24
C GLN A 452 19.86 -28.35 11.77
N PRO A 453 20.45 -29.50 11.43
CA PRO A 453 21.78 -29.57 10.82
C PRO A 453 21.81 -28.90 9.43
N VAL A 454 22.88 -28.16 9.14
CA VAL A 454 23.03 -27.41 7.88
C VAL A 454 23.13 -28.35 6.68
N GLU A 455 23.90 -29.43 6.81
CA GLU A 455 24.09 -30.47 5.78
C GLU A 455 22.90 -31.43 5.65
N GLY A 456 21.75 -31.13 6.28
CA GLY A 456 20.48 -31.85 6.13
C GLY A 456 20.45 -33.28 6.68
N GLN A 457 21.55 -33.82 7.18
CA GLN A 457 21.60 -35.15 7.80
C GLN A 457 21.00 -35.10 9.22
N GLY A 458 19.79 -35.62 9.38
CA GLY A 458 19.14 -35.76 10.69
C GLY A 458 17.77 -35.08 10.81
N GLY A 459 17.45 -34.15 9.91
CA GLY A 459 16.19 -33.38 9.94
C GLY A 459 16.12 -32.38 11.09
N ALA A 460 15.01 -31.64 11.17
CA ALA A 460 14.74 -30.72 12.28
C ALA A 460 14.26 -31.48 13.52
N ALA A 461 14.79 -31.10 14.68
CA ALA A 461 14.38 -31.59 16.00
C ALA A 461 13.85 -30.45 16.87
N ILE A 462 12.86 -30.73 17.72
CA ILE A 462 12.37 -29.79 18.71
C ILE A 462 13.37 -29.78 19.87
N LEU A 463 13.95 -28.62 20.16
CA LEU A 463 14.85 -28.40 21.28
C LEU A 463 14.09 -27.90 22.52
N LEU A 464 13.10 -27.03 22.32
CA LEU A 464 12.22 -26.52 23.36
C LEU A 464 10.83 -26.25 22.79
N GLU A 465 9.77 -26.53 23.55
CA GLU A 465 8.39 -26.20 23.20
C GLU A 465 7.72 -25.46 24.36
N SER A 466 6.90 -24.46 24.03
CA SER A 466 6.24 -23.57 24.97
C SER A 466 4.86 -23.15 24.45
N ALA A 467 3.96 -22.84 25.38
CA ALA A 467 2.67 -22.22 25.10
C ALA A 467 2.76 -20.69 24.97
N ARG A 468 3.91 -20.10 25.32
CA ARG A 468 4.27 -18.69 25.18
C ARG A 468 5.43 -18.53 24.23
N GLU A 469 5.57 -17.34 23.66
CA GLU A 469 6.59 -17.08 22.65
C GLU A 469 8.01 -17.37 23.17
N ILE A 470 8.78 -18.10 22.35
CA ILE A 470 10.19 -18.40 22.56
C ILE A 470 10.98 -18.17 21.28
N VAL A 471 12.04 -17.36 21.37
CA VAL A 471 12.81 -16.95 20.18
C VAL A 471 14.32 -17.08 20.46
N PRO A 472 15.07 -17.89 19.69
CA PRO A 472 16.51 -18.00 19.88
C PRO A 472 17.21 -16.71 19.45
N THR A 473 18.27 -16.33 20.16
CA THR A 473 18.97 -15.04 19.92
C THR A 473 20.48 -15.18 19.70
N SER A 474 21.17 -16.05 20.45
CA SER A 474 22.62 -16.23 20.30
C SER A 474 23.12 -17.53 20.91
N VAL A 475 24.20 -18.09 20.34
CA VAL A 475 24.91 -19.26 20.89
C VAL A 475 26.24 -18.84 21.54
N SER A 476 26.54 -19.43 22.70
CA SER A 476 27.79 -19.19 23.44
C SER A 476 29.01 -19.74 22.70
N PRO A 477 30.22 -19.19 22.91
CA PRO A 477 31.44 -19.80 22.39
C PRO A 477 31.59 -21.26 22.82
N GLY A 478 31.91 -22.12 21.86
CA GLY A 478 32.00 -23.57 22.08
C GLY A 478 30.65 -24.31 22.08
N ASP A 479 29.56 -23.69 21.64
CA ASP A 479 28.26 -24.32 21.41
C ASP A 479 27.64 -25.01 22.64
N ARG A 480 27.88 -24.47 23.85
CA ARG A 480 27.37 -25.05 25.11
C ARG A 480 26.01 -24.54 25.54
N PHE A 481 25.70 -23.28 25.25
CA PHE A 481 24.48 -22.61 25.69
C PHE A 481 23.83 -21.83 24.56
N LEU A 482 22.49 -21.85 24.56
CA LEU A 482 21.64 -21.03 23.70
C LEU A 482 20.94 -19.96 24.55
N LEU A 483 21.03 -18.71 24.13
CA LEU A 483 20.17 -17.63 24.60
C LEU A 483 18.89 -17.60 23.81
N PHE A 484 17.79 -17.34 24.50
CA PHE A 484 16.50 -17.13 23.90
C PHE A 484 15.67 -16.13 24.70
N GLU A 485 14.80 -15.44 24.00
CA GLU A 485 13.74 -14.61 24.57
C GLU A 485 12.58 -15.52 24.98
N PHE A 486 11.97 -15.21 26.12
CA PHE A 486 10.80 -15.91 26.62
C PHE A 486 9.75 -14.89 27.03
N GLU A 487 8.54 -15.00 26.48
CA GLU A 487 7.39 -14.18 26.86
C GLU A 487 6.86 -14.61 28.23
N ARG A 488 6.76 -13.64 29.15
CA ARG A 488 6.25 -13.81 30.51
C ARG A 488 4.72 -13.75 30.55
N GLU A 489 4.15 -13.92 31.73
CA GLU A 489 2.68 -13.90 31.90
C GLU A 489 2.05 -12.53 31.67
N ASP A 490 2.82 -11.47 31.89
CA ASP A 490 2.42 -10.08 31.70
C ASP A 490 2.50 -9.62 30.24
N GLY A 491 3.03 -10.46 29.33
CA GLY A 491 3.23 -10.17 27.91
C GLY A 491 4.57 -9.51 27.59
N ASP A 492 5.40 -9.21 28.60
CA ASP A 492 6.76 -8.73 28.39
C ASP A 492 7.73 -9.90 28.17
N ALA A 493 8.84 -9.66 27.46
CA ALA A 493 9.88 -10.68 27.27
C ALA A 493 11.01 -10.59 28.31
N GLU A 494 11.67 -11.71 28.56
CA GLU A 494 12.91 -11.81 29.31
C GLU A 494 13.96 -12.67 28.58
N VAL A 495 15.24 -12.45 28.90
CA VAL A 495 16.34 -13.24 28.31
C VAL A 495 16.67 -14.42 29.21
N ARG A 496 16.56 -15.62 28.64
CA ARG A 496 16.90 -16.89 29.28
C ARG A 496 18.05 -17.59 28.55
N ARG A 497 18.64 -18.56 29.24
CA ARG A 497 19.70 -19.44 28.75
C ARG A 497 19.29 -20.89 28.97
N MET A 498 19.56 -21.74 28.00
CA MET A 498 19.49 -23.20 28.15
C MET A 498 20.79 -23.87 27.75
N SER A 499 21.04 -25.06 28.28
CA SER A 499 22.14 -25.92 27.85
C SER A 499 21.83 -26.57 26.50
N LEU A 500 22.85 -26.69 25.65
CA LEU A 500 22.83 -27.46 24.41
C LEU A 500 23.40 -28.87 24.60
N GLU A 501 23.88 -29.21 25.81
CA GLU A 501 24.35 -30.56 26.12
C GLU A 501 23.16 -31.54 26.19
N PRO A 502 23.25 -32.72 25.55
CA PRO A 502 22.17 -33.69 25.58
C PRO A 502 21.75 -34.09 27.00
N GLY A 503 20.44 -33.97 27.29
CA GLY A 503 19.86 -34.37 28.57
C GLY A 503 19.97 -33.32 29.69
N ALA A 504 20.51 -32.13 29.41
CA ALA A 504 20.48 -31.00 30.32
C ALA A 504 19.18 -30.20 30.14
N GLU A 505 18.26 -30.29 31.10
CA GLU A 505 16.96 -29.57 31.07
C GLU A 505 17.01 -28.21 31.80
N GLU A 506 18.19 -27.71 32.16
CA GLU A 506 18.30 -26.48 32.95
C GLU A 506 18.09 -25.23 32.10
N VAL A 507 17.01 -24.51 32.38
CA VAL A 507 16.71 -23.18 31.86
C VAL A 507 16.92 -22.15 32.96
N VAL A 508 17.72 -21.12 32.68
CA VAL A 508 18.07 -20.06 33.65
C VAL A 508 17.68 -18.70 33.08
N THR A 509 16.93 -17.91 33.85
CA THR A 509 16.68 -16.50 33.53
C THR A 509 17.92 -15.66 33.85
N LEU A 510 18.45 -14.94 32.85
CA LEU A 510 19.64 -14.10 33.00
C LEU A 510 19.30 -12.62 33.19
N ALA A 511 18.31 -12.12 32.45
CA ALA A 511 17.87 -10.74 32.54
C ALA A 511 16.34 -10.65 32.44
N SER A 512 15.74 -10.03 33.46
CA SER A 512 14.31 -9.76 33.56
C SER A 512 14.11 -8.48 34.35
N VAL A 513 13.24 -7.60 33.85
CA VAL A 513 12.91 -6.32 34.50
C VAL A 513 11.39 -6.26 34.66
N PRO A 514 10.84 -6.01 35.87
CA PRO A 514 9.40 -5.90 36.04
C PRO A 514 8.79 -4.82 35.15
N ASP A 515 7.63 -5.13 34.54
CA ASP A 515 6.84 -4.23 33.69
C ASP A 515 7.62 -3.63 32.50
N MET A 516 8.67 -4.32 32.06
CA MET A 516 9.49 -3.95 30.89
C MET A 516 9.94 -5.19 30.14
N THR A 517 9.97 -5.06 28.81
CA THR A 517 10.54 -6.09 27.94
C THR A 517 12.08 -6.04 27.91
N VAL A 518 12.71 -7.21 27.89
CA VAL A 518 14.16 -7.43 27.72
C VAL A 518 14.38 -8.44 26.58
N ALA A 519 15.08 -8.03 25.52
CA ALA A 519 15.19 -8.80 24.28
C ALA A 519 16.59 -8.69 23.62
N GLY A 520 16.81 -9.48 22.56
CA GLY A 520 17.97 -9.45 21.66
C GLY A 520 19.30 -9.81 22.29
N GLY A 521 19.33 -10.82 23.16
CA GLY A 521 20.55 -11.25 23.86
C GLY A 521 21.64 -11.76 22.92
N GLU A 522 22.83 -11.16 22.95
CA GLU A 522 23.98 -11.56 22.13
C GLU A 522 25.26 -11.78 22.95
N TYR A 523 25.84 -12.97 22.84
CA TYR A 523 27.13 -13.29 23.45
C TYR A 523 28.29 -12.54 22.79
N SER A 524 29.19 -11.99 23.61
CA SER A 524 30.50 -11.53 23.13
C SER A 524 31.31 -12.70 22.55
N PRO A 525 32.25 -12.46 21.61
CA PRO A 525 33.04 -13.52 20.98
C PRO A 525 33.84 -14.36 21.97
N ASP A 526 34.26 -13.77 23.09
CA ASP A 526 34.96 -14.46 24.18
C ASP A 526 34.02 -15.12 25.21
N GLY A 527 32.70 -14.91 25.08
CA GLY A 527 31.67 -15.54 25.90
C GLY A 527 31.60 -14.99 27.31
N ARG A 528 32.25 -13.86 27.61
CA ARG A 528 32.30 -13.27 28.94
C ARG A 528 31.16 -12.30 29.21
N TRP A 529 30.55 -11.76 28.16
CA TRP A 529 29.54 -10.72 28.23
C TRP A 529 28.32 -11.07 27.37
N ILE A 530 27.17 -10.53 27.76
CA ILE A 530 25.94 -10.56 26.97
C ILE A 530 25.49 -9.12 26.79
N ALA A 531 25.33 -8.70 25.53
CA ALA A 531 24.62 -7.48 25.18
C ALA A 531 23.14 -7.78 24.98
N TYR A 532 22.25 -6.87 25.35
CA TYR A 532 20.80 -7.00 25.15
C TYR A 532 20.16 -5.61 25.10
N HIS A 533 18.90 -5.52 24.68
CA HIS A 533 18.13 -4.29 24.76
C HIS A 533 16.93 -4.42 25.69
N THR A 534 16.52 -3.31 26.29
CA THR A 534 15.32 -3.25 27.15
C THR A 534 14.58 -1.94 26.92
N GLU A 535 13.28 -1.95 27.13
CA GLU A 535 12.44 -0.76 27.01
C GLU A 535 12.82 0.30 28.06
N SER A 536 12.76 1.56 27.65
CA SER A 536 13.11 2.75 28.43
C SER A 536 12.18 3.91 28.07
N ALA A 537 12.17 4.97 28.89
CA ALA A 537 11.32 6.14 28.65
C ALA A 537 11.65 6.90 27.34
N ALA A 538 12.83 6.65 26.75
CA ALA A 538 13.30 7.26 25.51
C ALA A 538 13.22 6.31 24.29
N GLY A 539 12.63 5.12 24.45
CA GLY A 539 12.65 4.04 23.46
C GLY A 539 13.36 2.82 24.03
N TRP A 540 14.07 2.06 23.20
CA TRP A 540 14.85 0.90 23.65
C TRP A 540 16.28 1.30 23.96
N ASP A 541 16.95 0.69 24.94
CA ASP A 541 18.37 0.97 25.19
C ASP A 541 19.18 -0.30 25.33
N ILE A 542 20.46 -0.22 24.95
CA ILE A 542 21.40 -1.33 24.92
C ILE A 542 22.13 -1.39 26.26
N PHE A 543 22.17 -2.59 26.83
CA PHE A 543 22.86 -2.91 28.07
C PHE A 543 23.81 -4.09 27.87
N VAL A 544 24.84 -4.16 28.70
CA VAL A 544 25.77 -5.29 28.77
C VAL A 544 25.78 -5.84 30.19
N MET A 545 25.86 -7.16 30.34
CA MET A 545 26.00 -7.86 31.62
C MET A 545 27.02 -9.01 31.51
N PRO A 546 27.53 -9.55 32.63
CA PRO A 546 28.35 -10.77 32.60
C PRO A 546 27.55 -11.96 32.03
N ALA A 547 28.20 -12.84 31.29
CA ALA A 547 27.55 -14.00 30.65
C ALA A 547 26.97 -15.04 31.62
N GLU A 548 27.47 -15.06 32.86
CA GLU A 548 26.91 -15.87 33.95
C GLU A 548 25.75 -15.17 34.69
N GLY A 549 25.33 -14.01 34.19
CA GLY A 549 24.33 -13.15 34.82
C GLY A 549 24.87 -12.35 36.00
N GLY A 550 23.94 -11.82 36.80
CA GLY A 550 24.23 -11.06 38.02
C GLY A 550 23.71 -9.62 38.00
N ALA A 551 23.79 -8.95 39.15
CA ALA A 551 23.17 -7.63 39.34
C ALA A 551 23.87 -6.48 38.60
N ARG A 552 25.11 -6.67 38.14
CA ARG A 552 25.91 -5.62 37.52
C ARG A 552 25.60 -5.54 36.03
N LYS A 553 25.10 -4.38 35.59
CA LYS A 553 24.86 -4.05 34.18
C LYS A 553 25.48 -2.71 33.81
N TRP A 554 25.87 -2.57 32.56
CA TRP A 554 26.39 -1.34 31.97
C TRP A 554 25.46 -0.88 30.87
N GLN A 555 24.95 0.33 30.98
CA GLN A 555 24.14 0.94 29.94
C GLN A 555 25.08 1.50 28.85
N VAL A 556 24.89 1.04 27.61
CA VAL A 556 25.69 1.46 26.44
C VAL A 556 25.04 2.65 25.74
N THR A 557 23.72 2.63 25.57
CA THR A 557 22.95 3.72 24.95
C THR A 557 21.97 4.32 25.95
N ASN A 558 21.64 5.59 25.76
CA ASN A 558 20.64 6.31 26.55
C ASN A 558 19.73 7.21 25.68
N ASP A 559 19.72 6.95 24.38
CA ASP A 559 19.06 7.76 23.37
C ASP A 559 18.35 6.91 22.30
N GLY A 560 17.99 5.65 22.64
CA GLY A 560 17.21 4.77 21.78
C GLY A 560 18.08 3.90 20.85
N ALA A 561 18.21 2.59 21.03
CA ALA A 561 18.87 1.66 20.11
C ALA A 561 18.40 0.21 20.34
N VAL A 562 18.51 -0.62 19.29
CA VAL A 562 18.11 -2.03 19.27
C VAL A 562 19.17 -2.88 18.55
N TYR A 563 19.02 -4.20 18.65
CA TYR A 563 19.81 -5.20 17.92
C TYR A 563 21.33 -5.03 18.08
N PRO A 564 21.88 -5.21 19.30
CA PRO A 564 23.32 -5.16 19.52
C PRO A 564 24.01 -6.30 18.79
N LYS A 565 25.15 -6.02 18.14
CA LYS A 565 26.00 -6.98 17.41
C LYS A 565 27.47 -6.77 17.77
N TRP A 566 28.18 -7.84 18.15
CA TRP A 566 29.62 -7.75 18.41
C TRP A 566 30.41 -7.91 17.12
N ASN A 567 31.51 -7.16 17.00
CA ASN A 567 32.51 -7.48 15.98
C ASN A 567 33.31 -8.74 16.39
N GLY A 568 34.06 -9.34 15.45
CA GLY A 568 34.71 -10.63 15.66
C GLY A 568 35.78 -10.66 16.77
N ASP A 569 36.39 -9.53 17.11
CA ASP A 569 37.40 -9.43 18.17
C ASP A 569 36.84 -8.96 19.53
N GLY A 570 35.56 -8.59 19.59
CA GLY A 570 34.87 -8.14 20.80
C GLY A 570 35.28 -6.75 21.28
N THR A 571 35.92 -5.93 20.44
CA THR A 571 36.33 -4.56 20.75
C THR A 571 35.33 -3.49 20.33
N GLU A 572 34.31 -3.88 19.54
CA GLU A 572 33.24 -2.99 19.11
C GLU A 572 31.86 -3.61 19.33
N LEU A 573 30.91 -2.77 19.76
CA LEU A 573 29.49 -3.10 19.81
C LEU A 573 28.72 -2.23 18.82
N TRP A 574 28.13 -2.87 17.83
CA TRP A 574 27.33 -2.28 16.77
C TRP A 574 25.87 -2.28 17.19
N VAL A 575 25.17 -1.17 17.02
CA VAL A 575 23.76 -1.01 17.45
C VAL A 575 22.98 -0.21 16.43
N SER A 576 21.70 -0.52 16.29
CA SER A 576 20.81 0.13 15.31
C SER A 576 19.87 1.12 15.96
N LYS A 577 19.73 2.30 15.37
CA LYS A 577 18.58 3.17 15.61
C LYS A 577 17.37 2.68 14.83
N PHE A 578 16.16 2.99 15.30
CA PHE A 578 14.95 2.82 14.48
C PHE A 578 14.92 3.69 13.23
N SER A 579 15.75 4.75 13.17
CA SER A 579 15.99 5.56 11.96
C SER A 579 16.91 4.88 10.93
N GLY A 580 17.38 3.67 11.20
CA GLY A 580 18.38 2.98 10.38
C GLY A 580 19.82 3.42 10.65
N ASP A 581 20.08 4.41 11.51
CA ASP A 581 21.46 4.82 11.81
C ASP A 581 22.21 3.71 12.56
N LEU A 582 23.29 3.23 11.97
CA LEU A 582 24.17 2.21 12.53
C LEU A 582 25.30 2.88 13.31
N ARG A 583 25.31 2.68 14.63
CA ARG A 583 26.31 3.23 15.55
C ARG A 583 27.24 2.14 16.07
N VAL A 584 28.50 2.51 16.24
CA VAL A 584 29.54 1.60 16.71
C VAL A 584 30.21 2.20 17.93
N TYR A 585 30.09 1.50 19.05
CA TYR A 585 30.71 1.84 20.33
C TYR A 585 32.00 1.05 20.48
N SER A 586 33.11 1.73 20.78
CA SER A 586 34.32 1.04 21.23
C SER A 586 34.10 0.48 22.63
N VAL A 587 34.50 -0.76 22.88
CA VAL A 587 34.30 -1.44 24.17
C VAL A 587 35.56 -2.20 24.61
N ASP A 588 35.77 -2.28 25.92
CA ASP A 588 36.83 -3.09 26.53
C ASP A 588 36.22 -3.97 27.61
N GLY A 589 36.03 -5.25 27.27
CA GLY A 589 35.57 -6.32 28.16
C GLY A 589 36.68 -7.22 28.68
N SER A 590 37.95 -6.92 28.42
CA SER A 590 39.08 -7.81 28.74
C SER A 590 39.34 -7.93 30.26
N GLY A 591 38.98 -6.90 31.03
CA GLY A 591 39.11 -6.88 32.50
C GLY A 591 37.93 -7.49 33.25
N GLN A 592 37.91 -7.39 34.58
CA GLN A 592 36.75 -7.76 35.41
C GLN A 592 35.59 -6.74 35.30
N THR A 593 35.84 -5.59 34.68
CA THR A 593 34.87 -4.52 34.47
C THR A 593 34.74 -4.25 32.99
N PHE A 594 33.50 -4.12 32.51
CA PHE A 594 33.22 -3.66 31.16
C PHE A 594 33.42 -2.15 31.07
N ARG A 595 34.08 -1.68 30.00
CA ARG A 595 34.24 -0.25 29.70
C ARG A 595 33.64 0.06 28.34
N ILE A 596 32.97 1.20 28.28
CA ILE A 596 32.34 1.73 27.06
C ILE A 596 33.06 3.02 26.71
N GLY A 597 33.54 3.11 25.46
CA GLY A 597 34.17 4.28 24.88
C GLY A 597 33.18 5.19 24.17
N GLY A 598 33.69 6.04 23.30
CA GLY A 598 32.86 6.84 22.40
C GLY A 598 32.21 5.98 21.31
N PHE A 599 31.24 6.56 20.62
CA PHE A 599 30.64 5.95 19.44
C PHE A 599 30.94 6.75 18.16
N THR A 600 30.85 6.07 17.03
CA THR A 600 30.82 6.68 15.70
C THR A 600 29.59 6.19 14.96
N GLN A 601 28.97 7.06 14.15
CA GLN A 601 27.97 6.63 13.17
C GLN A 601 28.72 6.14 11.93
N LYS A 602 28.47 4.90 11.50
CA LYS A 602 29.17 4.30 10.36
C LYS A 602 28.43 4.50 9.05
N LEU A 603 27.14 4.19 9.03
CA LEU A 603 26.27 4.30 7.86
C LEU A 603 24.79 4.26 8.28
N THR A 604 23.88 4.42 7.32
CA THR A 604 22.43 4.25 7.51
C THR A 604 22.00 2.99 6.77
N VAL A 605 21.47 2.01 7.51
CA VAL A 605 20.91 0.74 7.00
C VAL A 605 19.39 0.86 6.83
N THR A 606 18.77 -0.16 6.24
CA THR A 606 17.31 -0.31 6.22
C THR A 606 16.78 -0.31 7.65
N ASP A 607 15.77 0.51 7.92
CA ASP A 607 15.15 0.68 9.24
C ASP A 607 14.82 -0.68 9.86
N PRO A 608 15.27 -0.98 11.10
CA PRO A 608 14.89 -2.20 11.79
C PRO A 608 13.42 -2.13 12.23
N SER A 609 12.82 -3.28 12.51
CA SER A 609 11.45 -3.38 13.03
C SER A 609 11.38 -4.37 14.19
N ALA A 610 10.24 -4.48 14.87
CA ALA A 610 10.03 -5.52 15.88
C ALA A 610 10.24 -6.94 15.34
N GLU A 611 10.02 -7.15 14.03
CA GLU A 611 10.24 -8.43 13.34
C GLU A 611 11.72 -8.77 13.16
N GLY A 612 12.63 -7.78 13.23
CA GLY A 612 14.07 -8.05 13.23
C GLY A 612 14.99 -6.98 12.67
N CYS A 613 16.28 -7.33 12.68
CA CYS A 613 17.37 -6.53 12.16
C CYS A 613 17.53 -6.80 10.66
N ASN A 614 17.52 -5.74 9.85
CA ASN A 614 17.60 -5.87 8.38
C ASN A 614 19.03 -6.00 7.85
N TYR A 615 20.02 -6.24 8.72
CA TYR A 615 21.38 -6.54 8.32
C TYR A 615 22.06 -7.51 9.30
N ASP A 616 23.19 -8.08 8.86
CA ASP A 616 24.15 -8.78 9.70
C ASP A 616 25.60 -8.43 9.34
N LEU A 617 26.50 -8.54 10.31
CA LEU A 617 27.91 -8.19 10.14
C LEU A 617 28.65 -9.34 9.46
N HIS A 618 29.32 -9.08 8.36
CA HIS A 618 30.13 -10.11 7.73
C HIS A 618 31.41 -10.38 8.56
N PRO A 619 31.83 -11.65 8.75
CA PRO A 619 32.99 -12.00 9.58
C PRO A 619 34.32 -11.37 9.16
N ASP A 620 34.44 -10.90 7.90
CA ASP A 620 35.61 -10.15 7.42
C ASP A 620 35.78 -8.76 8.08
N GLY A 621 34.75 -8.25 8.77
CA GLY A 621 34.75 -6.93 9.42
C GLY A 621 34.78 -5.75 8.44
N ARG A 622 34.55 -5.98 7.15
CA ARG A 622 34.64 -4.96 6.08
C ARG A 622 33.30 -4.67 5.44
N ARG A 623 32.35 -5.59 5.53
CA ARG A 623 31.04 -5.47 4.89
C ARG A 623 29.92 -5.89 5.84
N ILE A 624 28.71 -5.47 5.50
CA ILE A 624 27.48 -6.04 6.06
C ILE A 624 26.66 -6.66 4.94
N LEU A 625 25.83 -7.63 5.28
CA LEU A 625 24.78 -8.13 4.40
C LEU A 625 23.47 -7.51 4.85
N GLN A 626 22.73 -6.87 3.95
CA GLN A 626 21.53 -6.10 4.26
C GLN A 626 20.40 -6.44 3.29
N THR A 627 19.17 -6.47 3.79
CA THR A 627 17.96 -6.49 2.96
C THR A 627 17.52 -5.06 2.65
N GLY A 628 17.20 -4.77 1.40
CA GLY A 628 16.61 -3.48 1.01
C GLY A 628 15.86 -3.55 -0.30
N ALA A 629 15.17 -2.45 -0.65
CA ALA A 629 14.47 -2.35 -1.92
C ALA A 629 15.44 -2.45 -3.10
N ASP A 630 15.08 -3.24 -4.11
CA ASP A 630 15.83 -3.37 -5.35
C ASP A 630 16.03 -1.98 -6.00
N PRO A 631 17.28 -1.55 -6.26
CA PRO A 631 17.55 -0.27 -6.93
C PRO A 631 16.86 -0.14 -8.29
N SER A 632 16.64 -1.26 -9.00
CA SER A 632 15.91 -1.27 -10.28
C SER A 632 14.41 -1.06 -10.10
N PHE A 633 13.83 -1.48 -8.95
CA PHE A 633 12.44 -1.24 -8.57
C PHE A 633 12.13 0.26 -8.43
N ARG A 634 13.10 1.08 -8.00
CA ARG A 634 12.92 2.55 -7.94
C ARG A 634 12.66 3.18 -9.31
N SER A 635 13.05 2.53 -10.42
CA SER A 635 12.86 3.08 -11.75
C SER A 635 11.41 2.96 -12.26
N GLU A 636 10.64 1.94 -11.85
CA GLU A 636 9.24 1.76 -12.30
C GLU A 636 8.23 2.58 -11.48
N VAL A 637 8.48 2.83 -10.19
CA VAL A 637 7.57 3.61 -9.32
C VAL A 637 7.86 5.12 -9.32
N SER A 638 8.66 5.59 -10.27
CA SER A 638 9.20 6.96 -10.35
C SER A 638 8.17 8.02 -10.80
N HIS A 639 6.94 7.62 -11.13
CA HIS A 639 5.92 8.52 -11.68
C HIS A 639 4.53 8.28 -11.06
N LEU A 640 3.77 9.36 -10.90
CA LEU A 640 2.31 9.28 -10.75
C LEU A 640 1.68 9.24 -12.15
N HIS A 641 0.84 8.27 -12.42
CA HIS A 641 -0.01 8.28 -13.60
C HIS A 641 -1.23 9.17 -13.33
N LEU A 642 -1.59 9.99 -14.32
CA LEU A 642 -2.81 10.79 -14.34
C LEU A 642 -3.60 10.42 -15.58
N VAL A 643 -4.87 10.06 -15.41
CA VAL A 643 -5.80 9.79 -16.50
C VAL A 643 -6.98 10.75 -16.44
N THR A 644 -7.32 11.34 -17.59
CA THR A 644 -8.52 12.14 -17.75
C THR A 644 -9.72 11.27 -18.11
N ASP A 645 -10.85 11.50 -17.46
CA ASP A 645 -12.12 10.81 -17.71
C ASP A 645 -12.01 9.28 -17.60
N TRP A 646 -11.58 8.80 -16.42
CA TRP A 646 -11.38 7.36 -16.12
C TRP A 646 -12.61 6.49 -16.43
N ARG A 647 -13.80 7.12 -16.44
CA ARG A 647 -15.09 6.50 -16.77
C ARG A 647 -15.13 5.90 -18.18
N ARG A 648 -14.38 6.44 -19.14
CA ARG A 648 -14.30 5.85 -20.49
C ARG A 648 -13.62 4.48 -20.49
N GLY A 649 -12.76 4.20 -19.52
CA GLY A 649 -12.17 2.87 -19.31
C GLY A 649 -13.22 1.81 -19.01
N LEU A 650 -14.38 2.19 -18.46
CA LEU A 650 -15.47 1.28 -18.12
C LEU A 650 -16.27 0.78 -19.34
N ALA A 651 -16.13 1.43 -20.51
CA ALA A 651 -16.93 1.15 -21.70
C ALA A 651 -16.27 0.16 -22.67
N ARG A 652 -15.15 -0.46 -22.27
CA ARG A 652 -14.40 -1.44 -23.07
C ARG A 652 -14.79 -2.87 -22.71
#